data_AF-A0A3P8K8F0-F1
#
_entry.id   AF-A0A3P8K8F0-F1
#
_cell.length_a   1.000
_cell.length_b   1.000
_cell.length_c   1.000
_cell.angle_alpha   90.00
_cell.angle_beta   90.00
_cell.angle_gamma   90.00
#
_symmetry.space_group_name_H-M   'P 1'
#
loop_
_entity.id
_entity.type
_entity.pdbx_description
1 polymer ?
#
loop_
_entity_poly.entity_id
_entity_poly.type
_entity_poly.pdbx_seq_one_letter_code
_entity_poly.pdbx_strand_id
1 'polypeptide(L)'
;MEKLKLFNWYGEEFDTILPEEQDTLKAYKHHVRNVVNRRIDKINSQKKINKNLFLRARTKLQDNLKRELSSLYASYSNKIKAIKDAIKKISFANSTISLIKYEIKALIKEKKALKKYVLEFQKSLRLTADTDEKKTELLEELKQKTIKEENEILSKYALFNITLKYLKHNPDLDFDIDKIKNHLHEQELKVLNTLEDPKSYFQNFYQKLENRRLKLIEKRNSLNHKYQNNKSIELKIYKANKYNIKLETNQKILALEYKYNHKAELQKQEVKAYKKEAYAKIEEHKNKIKRVEKDNIEKIKKIKQNGNSKIKIINQNFRQQLKKIDDLVATRNYQQYLEFLAKNNFINSNIEESKKITKKSVLQSFKKSGQLVYNDKKTSALAKIFKKLFFGFFNTKSLKKEFEWLLKSELYFKESSIYEKYSYEGNYKKELALALKERAINAEQVRLKFLYEKALAIYETKLNSLNLSSDENPNILKEQVRNKKQYQSEKELVSNKKKELYNQYLETVKQTALRYKNKEISRQAFKHSKMEAKIDYNEKRYELKLQTNSLKNKEILSSWFFRRQAEMRVVSKIYESKVNEAVKTVPIECTRNIKWLAAIISFIFPGLSELIFFKQKAKGIFLLIVTTLLYAIFIPFSFGAYTTGTDGMEGILSFIDLGARHFNSSMGIFRDARRYLFGGVISVIILTIVLIYFIVCSIIAFRTAKLMEEGSRPSKWSYTKRWLNTSGFPWMISITGWILMLFIVLAPIITSVLISFTDYGYMHQAPTQPVHWVVWNNEDFDEFIVIMEF
;
A
#
# COMPACT_ATOMS: atom_id res chain seq x y z
N MET A 1 -20.93 24.49 35.29
CA MET A 1 -20.96 23.22 34.53
C MET A 1 -20.33 23.46 33.17
N GLU A 2 -19.53 22.52 32.66
CA GLU A 2 -18.99 22.64 31.30
C GLU A 2 -20.12 22.61 30.27
N LYS A 3 -20.11 23.60 29.36
CA LYS A 3 -21.09 23.70 28.28
C LYS A 3 -20.77 22.72 27.16
N LEU A 4 -21.77 22.44 26.32
CA LEU A 4 -21.62 21.54 25.18
C LEU A 4 -20.58 22.07 24.19
N LYS A 5 -19.50 21.31 24.01
CA LYS A 5 -18.50 21.52 22.95
C LYS A 5 -18.75 20.59 21.76
N LEU A 6 -18.60 21.15 20.57
CA LEU A 6 -18.56 20.43 19.30
C LEU A 6 -17.11 20.23 18.88
N PHE A 7 -16.83 19.14 18.18
CA PHE A 7 -15.50 18.81 17.72
C PHE A 7 -15.51 18.56 16.21
N ASN A 8 -14.59 19.22 15.51
CA ASN A 8 -14.36 18.94 14.11
C ASN A 8 -13.48 17.68 13.92
N TRP A 9 -13.14 17.34 12.68
CA TRP A 9 -12.34 16.14 12.39
C TRP A 9 -10.90 16.22 12.90
N TYR A 10 -10.36 17.44 13.06
CA TYR A 10 -9.03 17.69 13.63
C TYR A 10 -9.04 17.65 15.17
N GLY A 11 -10.23 17.63 15.77
CA GLY A 11 -10.41 17.62 17.21
C GLY A 11 -10.36 18.98 17.86
N GLU A 12 -10.43 20.06 17.07
CA GLU A 12 -10.58 21.43 17.56
C GLU A 12 -11.96 21.60 18.19
N GLU A 13 -12.01 22.41 19.25
CA GLU A 13 -13.21 22.66 20.05
C GLU A 13 -13.97 23.89 19.55
N PHE A 14 -15.29 23.74 19.45
CA PHE A 14 -16.20 24.81 19.05
C PHE A 14 -17.34 24.93 20.05
N ASP A 15 -17.70 26.15 20.39
CA ASP A 15 -18.96 26.45 21.10
C ASP A 15 -20.14 26.40 20.12
N THR A 16 -21.38 26.30 20.58
CA THR A 16 -22.53 26.40 19.68
C THR A 16 -22.74 27.86 19.27
N ILE A 17 -23.29 28.11 18.09
CA ILE A 17 -23.55 29.49 17.64
C ILE A 17 -24.61 30.17 18.51
N LEU A 18 -25.67 29.43 18.86
CA LEU A 18 -26.67 29.89 19.82
C LEU A 18 -26.29 29.40 21.23
N PRO A 19 -25.90 30.29 22.17
CA PRO A 19 -25.59 29.90 23.54
C PRO A 19 -26.81 29.28 24.25
N GLU A 20 -28.02 29.70 23.89
CA GLU A 20 -29.27 29.20 24.47
C GLU A 20 -29.49 27.70 24.24
N GLU A 21 -28.85 27.11 23.21
CA GLU A 21 -28.94 25.66 22.94
C GLU A 21 -28.09 24.82 23.89
N GLN A 22 -27.05 25.39 24.51
CA GLN A 22 -26.16 24.69 25.44
C GLN A 22 -26.79 24.51 26.83
N ASP A 23 -27.68 25.43 27.23
CA ASP A 23 -28.24 25.50 28.58
C ASP A 23 -29.48 24.63 28.76
N THR A 24 -29.36 23.36 28.40
CA THR A 24 -30.45 22.38 28.48
C THR A 24 -29.96 21.06 29.08
N LEU A 25 -30.84 20.34 29.79
CA LEU A 25 -30.43 19.14 30.54
C LEU A 25 -29.81 18.09 29.61
N LYS A 26 -30.38 17.95 28.42
CA LYS A 26 -29.89 17.02 27.41
C LYS A 26 -28.55 17.47 26.79
N ALA A 27 -28.24 18.77 26.68
CA ALA A 27 -26.95 19.26 26.17
C ALA A 27 -25.82 18.93 27.15
N TYR A 28 -26.03 19.17 28.45
CA TYR A 28 -25.06 18.81 29.48
C TYR A 28 -24.79 17.29 29.51
N LYS A 29 -25.85 16.47 29.48
CA LYS A 29 -25.68 15.01 29.38
C LYS A 29 -24.99 14.59 28.09
N HIS A 30 -25.20 15.31 26.98
CA HIS A 30 -24.55 15.06 25.71
C HIS A 30 -23.06 15.40 25.73
N HIS A 31 -22.70 16.55 26.31
CA HIS A 31 -21.31 16.96 26.50
C HIS A 31 -20.51 15.92 27.27
N VAL A 32 -21.04 15.46 28.41
CA VAL A 32 -20.39 14.41 29.21
C VAL A 32 -20.16 13.14 28.39
N ARG A 33 -21.14 12.71 27.59
CA ARG A 33 -20.98 11.56 26.70
C ARG A 33 -19.91 11.80 25.64
N ASN A 34 -19.87 12.98 25.02
CA ASN A 34 -18.88 13.32 23.98
C ASN A 34 -17.47 13.28 24.57
N VAL A 35 -17.25 13.93 25.72
CA VAL A 35 -15.95 13.93 26.40
C VAL A 35 -15.52 12.51 26.78
N VAL A 36 -16.43 11.72 27.37
CA VAL A 36 -16.16 10.32 27.73
C VAL A 36 -15.82 9.47 26.50
N ASN A 37 -16.63 9.56 25.44
CA ASN A 37 -16.41 8.82 24.19
C ASN A 37 -15.05 9.16 23.57
N ARG A 38 -14.69 10.45 23.49
CA ARG A 38 -13.40 10.89 22.95
C ARG A 38 -12.23 10.41 23.80
N ARG A 39 -12.34 10.49 25.12
CA ARG A 39 -11.31 9.95 26.03
C ARG A 39 -11.14 8.44 25.82
N ILE A 40 -12.24 7.68 25.71
CA ILE A 40 -12.21 6.24 25.41
C ILE A 40 -11.58 5.96 24.04
N ASP A 41 -11.96 6.70 23.00
CA ASP A 41 -11.45 6.52 21.65
C ASP A 41 -9.94 6.85 21.58
N LYS A 42 -9.48 7.89 22.31
CA LYS A 42 -8.06 8.22 22.50
C LYS A 42 -7.29 7.13 23.26
N ILE A 43 -7.88 6.55 24.31
CA ILE A 43 -7.27 5.43 25.04
C ILE A 43 -7.15 4.20 24.13
N ASN A 44 -8.18 3.89 23.35
CA ASN A 44 -8.19 2.75 22.44
C ASN A 44 -7.18 2.92 21.29
N SER A 45 -7.06 4.12 20.71
CA SER A 45 -6.05 4.40 19.70
C SER A 45 -4.63 4.29 20.27
N GLN A 46 -4.39 4.88 21.44
CA GLN A 46 -3.11 4.77 22.13
C GLN A 46 -2.78 3.32 22.52
N LYS A 47 -3.77 2.53 22.96
CA LYS A 47 -3.60 1.10 23.25
C LYS A 47 -3.16 0.32 22.02
N LYS A 48 -3.72 0.60 20.83
CA LYS A 48 -3.28 -0.03 19.57
C LYS A 48 -1.83 0.34 19.23
N ILE A 49 -1.46 1.62 19.37
CA ILE A 49 -0.08 2.09 19.14
C ILE A 49 0.88 1.38 20.11
N ASN A 50 0.55 1.39 21.41
CA ASN A 50 1.37 0.74 22.44
C ASN A 50 1.47 -0.77 22.23
N LYS A 51 0.40 -1.44 21.79
CA LYS A 51 0.43 -2.87 21.44
C LYS A 51 1.40 -3.13 20.28
N ASN A 52 1.39 -2.29 19.24
CA ASN A 52 2.33 -2.43 18.13
C ASN A 52 3.77 -2.18 18.57
N LEU A 53 4.01 -1.18 19.43
CA LEU A 53 5.34 -0.94 20.02
C LEU A 53 5.81 -2.12 20.86
N PHE A 54 4.91 -2.70 21.67
CA PHE A 54 5.18 -3.90 22.45
C PHE A 54 5.54 -5.09 21.54
N LEU A 55 4.76 -5.35 20.48
CA LEU A 55 5.05 -6.44 19.54
C LEU A 55 6.44 -6.27 18.91
N ARG A 56 6.82 -5.05 18.52
CA ARG A 56 8.16 -4.75 17.99
C ARG A 56 9.27 -4.93 19.05
N ALA A 57 9.01 -4.53 20.29
CA ALA A 57 9.95 -4.74 21.39
C ALA A 57 10.13 -6.23 21.68
N ARG A 58 9.03 -6.99 21.71
CA ARG A 58 9.02 -8.45 21.89
C ARG A 58 9.82 -9.15 20.79
N THR A 59 9.61 -8.82 19.51
CA THR A 59 10.39 -9.42 18.42
C THR A 59 11.88 -9.12 18.58
N LYS A 60 12.23 -7.87 18.93
CA LYS A 60 13.63 -7.48 19.17
C LYS A 60 14.26 -8.25 20.34
N LEU A 61 13.53 -8.43 21.44
CA LEU A 61 13.98 -9.24 22.58
C LEU A 61 14.16 -10.71 22.20
N GLN A 62 13.25 -11.28 21.40
CA GLN A 62 13.36 -12.65 20.92
C GLN A 62 14.56 -12.84 19.98
N ASP A 63 14.83 -11.87 19.11
CA ASP A 63 16.00 -11.91 18.22
C ASP A 63 17.31 -11.78 19.00
N ASN A 64 17.35 -10.89 20.00
CA ASN A 64 18.50 -10.77 20.89
C ASN A 64 18.72 -12.07 21.68
N LEU A 65 17.67 -12.69 22.22
CA LEU A 65 17.76 -13.99 22.88
C LEU A 65 18.35 -15.06 21.97
N LYS A 66 17.94 -15.12 20.69
CA LYS A 66 18.54 -16.07 19.73
C LYS A 66 20.04 -15.81 19.55
N ARG A 67 20.45 -14.54 19.42
CA ARG A 67 21.85 -14.15 19.28
C ARG A 67 22.66 -14.49 20.53
N GLU A 68 22.17 -14.13 21.71
CA GLU A 68 22.82 -14.44 22.98
C GLU A 68 22.99 -15.95 23.18
N LEU A 69 21.95 -16.74 22.90
CA LEU A 69 22.04 -18.20 22.96
C LEU A 69 23.04 -18.79 21.97
N SER A 70 23.11 -18.25 20.74
CA SER A 70 24.10 -18.67 19.75
C SER A 70 25.53 -18.33 20.19
N SER A 71 25.74 -17.13 20.75
CA SER A 71 27.03 -16.68 21.28
C SER A 71 27.47 -17.53 22.47
N LEU A 72 26.54 -17.82 23.39
CA LEU A 72 26.75 -18.70 24.54
C LEU A 72 27.18 -20.10 24.09
N TYR A 73 26.50 -20.68 23.11
CA TYR A 73 26.86 -22.00 22.57
C TYR A 73 28.22 -21.98 21.86
N ALA A 74 28.50 -20.95 21.06
CA ALA A 74 29.78 -20.79 20.39
C ALA A 74 30.93 -20.67 21.40
N SER A 75 30.75 -19.88 22.47
CA SER A 75 31.72 -19.75 23.56
C SER A 75 31.99 -21.08 24.26
N TYR A 76 30.93 -21.81 24.65
CA TYR A 76 31.04 -23.15 25.24
C TYR A 76 31.79 -24.14 24.32
N SER A 77 31.39 -24.20 23.05
CA SER A 77 32.02 -25.08 22.05
C SER A 77 33.50 -24.76 21.85
N ASN A 78 33.83 -23.46 21.75
CA ASN A 78 35.19 -22.99 21.56
C ASN A 78 36.09 -23.33 22.76
N LYS A 79 35.60 -23.20 24.00
CA LYS A 79 36.37 -23.58 25.20
C LYS A 79 36.76 -25.06 25.19
N ILE A 80 35.81 -25.95 24.88
CA ILE A 80 36.05 -27.39 24.81
C ILE A 80 36.97 -27.73 23.64
N LYS A 81 36.71 -27.13 22.47
CA LYS A 81 37.50 -27.33 21.26
C LYS A 81 38.95 -26.88 21.44
N ALA A 82 39.20 -25.76 22.11
CA ALA A 82 40.55 -25.25 22.37
C ALA A 82 41.40 -26.26 23.16
N ILE A 83 40.84 -26.90 24.18
CA ILE A 83 41.55 -27.93 24.96
C ILE A 83 41.79 -29.18 24.10
N LYS A 84 40.78 -29.62 23.33
CA LYS A 84 40.91 -30.77 22.42
C LYS A 84 41.95 -30.55 21.33
N ASP A 85 41.99 -29.35 20.75
CA ASP A 85 42.97 -28.96 19.73
C ASP A 85 44.38 -28.87 20.34
N ALA A 86 44.52 -28.39 21.58
CA ALA A 86 45.80 -28.39 22.30
C ALA A 86 46.33 -29.82 22.54
N ILE A 87 45.45 -30.76 22.93
CA ILE A 87 45.79 -32.18 23.07
C ILE A 87 46.23 -32.76 21.72
N LYS A 88 45.46 -32.50 20.65
CA LYS A 88 45.76 -32.97 19.28
C LYS A 88 47.11 -32.46 18.77
N LYS A 89 47.47 -31.22 19.09
CA LYS A 89 48.77 -30.64 18.71
C LYS A 89 49.96 -31.36 19.33
N ILE A 90 49.80 -32.10 20.43
CA ILE A 90 50.88 -32.82 21.12
C ILE A 90 50.93 -34.31 20.69
N SER A 91 50.08 -34.75 19.76
CA SER A 91 49.98 -36.17 19.36
C SER A 91 51.26 -36.76 18.74
N PHE A 92 52.17 -35.92 18.24
CA PHE A 92 53.46 -36.35 17.69
C PHE A 92 54.45 -36.85 18.75
N ALA A 93 54.16 -36.70 20.06
CA ALA A 93 55.03 -37.16 21.13
C ALA A 93 54.84 -38.65 21.50
N ASN A 94 54.00 -39.39 20.76
CA ASN A 94 53.65 -40.80 21.07
C ASN A 94 54.87 -41.73 21.06
N SER A 95 55.79 -41.54 20.11
CA SER A 95 57.07 -42.25 20.04
C SER A 95 58.22 -41.28 19.71
N THR A 96 59.43 -41.63 20.11
CA THR A 96 60.66 -40.92 19.75
C THR A 96 60.79 -40.74 18.24
N ILE A 97 60.53 -41.80 17.47
CA ILE A 97 60.50 -41.77 16.00
C ILE A 97 59.48 -40.74 15.48
N SER A 98 58.28 -40.66 16.08
CA SER A 98 57.25 -39.69 15.66
C SER A 98 57.61 -38.24 16.00
N LEU A 99 58.30 -38.01 17.13
CA LEU A 99 58.82 -36.71 17.52
C LEU A 99 59.92 -36.26 16.55
N ILE A 100 60.86 -37.14 16.23
CA ILE A 100 61.95 -36.86 15.28
C ILE A 100 61.39 -36.55 13.89
N LYS A 101 60.43 -37.34 13.39
CA LYS A 101 59.74 -37.05 12.11
C LYS A 101 59.04 -35.69 12.11
N TYR A 102 58.47 -35.28 13.25
CA TYR A 102 57.84 -33.97 13.39
C TYR A 102 58.86 -32.84 13.34
N GLU A 103 59.98 -32.95 14.05
CA GLU A 103 61.06 -31.96 14.04
C GLU A 103 61.70 -31.84 12.64
N ILE A 104 61.94 -32.95 11.95
CA ILE A 104 62.39 -32.96 10.54
C ILE A 104 61.42 -32.18 9.65
N LYS A 105 60.11 -32.41 9.83
CA LYS A 105 59.07 -31.69 9.07
C LYS A 105 59.03 -30.20 9.41
N ALA A 106 59.30 -29.84 10.67
CA ALA A 106 59.41 -28.44 11.10
C ALA A 106 60.60 -27.75 10.42
N LEU A 107 61.76 -28.40 10.38
CA LEU A 107 62.97 -27.90 9.68
C LEU A 107 62.74 -27.73 8.17
N ILE A 108 62.05 -28.67 7.52
CA ILE A 108 61.66 -28.52 6.10
C ILE A 108 60.77 -27.28 5.90
N LYS A 109 59.87 -27.01 6.85
CA LYS A 109 59.00 -25.83 6.80
C LYS A 109 59.78 -24.54 7.04
N GLU A 110 60.72 -24.54 7.97
CA GLU A 110 61.65 -23.42 8.21
C GLU A 110 62.46 -23.11 6.95
N LYS A 111 63.02 -24.12 6.29
CA LYS A 111 63.69 -23.95 4.98
C LYS A 111 62.78 -23.30 3.92
N LYS A 112 61.52 -23.75 3.82
CA LYS A 112 60.54 -23.14 2.90
C LYS A 112 60.21 -21.69 3.28
N ALA A 113 60.13 -21.38 4.57
CA ALA A 113 59.89 -20.04 5.06
C ALA A 113 61.09 -19.12 4.77
N LEU A 114 62.31 -19.60 4.98
CA LEU A 114 63.56 -18.91 4.62
C LEU A 114 63.57 -18.57 3.12
N LYS A 115 63.28 -19.56 2.26
CA LYS A 115 63.17 -19.34 0.81
C LYS A 115 62.11 -18.29 0.46
N LYS A 116 60.96 -18.32 1.14
CA LYS A 116 59.89 -17.36 0.93
C LYS A 116 60.30 -15.95 1.38
N TYR A 117 60.97 -15.84 2.53
CA TYR A 117 61.52 -14.59 3.05
C TYR A 117 62.50 -13.95 2.05
N VAL A 118 63.41 -14.74 1.49
CA VAL A 118 64.34 -14.27 0.45
C VAL A 118 63.59 -13.70 -0.76
N LEU A 119 62.56 -14.40 -1.26
CA LEU A 119 61.76 -13.94 -2.40
C LEU A 119 60.97 -12.67 -2.10
N GLU A 120 60.38 -12.57 -0.90
CA GLU A 120 59.66 -11.36 -0.47
C GLU A 120 60.61 -10.17 -0.28
N PHE A 121 61.80 -10.40 0.28
CA PHE A 121 62.84 -9.39 0.45
C PHE A 121 63.38 -8.87 -0.90
N GLN A 122 63.69 -9.77 -1.84
CA GLN A 122 64.09 -9.39 -3.19
C GLN A 122 63.01 -8.55 -3.90
N LYS A 123 61.74 -8.93 -3.73
CA LYS A 123 60.61 -8.19 -4.30
C LYS A 123 60.46 -6.81 -3.67
N SER A 124 60.64 -6.68 -2.35
CA SER A 124 60.60 -5.36 -1.69
C SER A 124 61.77 -4.47 -2.11
N LEU A 125 62.98 -5.03 -2.23
CA LEU A 125 64.18 -4.29 -2.63
C LEU A 125 64.09 -3.76 -4.07
N ARG A 126 63.39 -4.48 -4.97
CA ARG A 126 63.14 -4.00 -6.34
C ARG A 126 62.26 -2.75 -6.38
N LEU A 127 61.42 -2.54 -5.36
CA LEU A 127 60.49 -1.42 -5.30
C LEU A 127 61.06 -0.19 -4.58
N THR A 128 62.28 -0.26 -4.04
CA THR A 128 62.91 0.85 -3.32
C THR A 128 63.73 1.75 -4.25
N ALA A 129 63.82 3.03 -3.89
CA ALA A 129 64.56 4.05 -4.63
C ALA A 129 66.08 4.06 -4.32
N ASP A 130 66.59 3.02 -3.65
CA ASP A 130 68.01 2.92 -3.29
C ASP A 130 68.90 2.83 -4.53
N THR A 131 70.13 3.33 -4.42
CA THR A 131 71.15 3.24 -5.48
C THR A 131 71.55 1.79 -5.74
N ASP A 132 72.02 1.49 -6.96
CA ASP A 132 72.38 0.12 -7.35
C ASP A 132 73.51 -0.45 -6.48
N GLU A 133 74.46 0.38 -6.05
CA GLU A 133 75.52 0.00 -5.10
C GLU A 133 74.97 -0.40 -3.73
N LYS A 134 73.96 0.29 -3.20
CA LYS A 134 73.36 -0.07 -1.91
C LYS A 134 72.51 -1.33 -2.01
N LYS A 135 71.86 -1.55 -3.16
CA LYS A 135 71.10 -2.78 -3.43
C LYS A 135 72.00 -4.01 -3.53
N THR A 136 73.17 -3.90 -4.15
CA THR A 136 74.13 -5.02 -4.23
C THR A 136 74.71 -5.35 -2.86
N GLU A 137 75.03 -4.36 -2.03
CA GLU A 137 75.47 -4.55 -0.64
C GLU A 137 74.43 -5.32 0.19
N LEU A 138 73.16 -4.89 0.17
CA LEU A 138 72.06 -5.53 0.91
C LEU A 138 71.76 -6.96 0.44
N LEU A 139 71.92 -7.24 -0.87
CA LEU A 139 71.79 -8.59 -1.40
C LEU A 139 72.90 -9.51 -0.93
N GLU A 140 74.13 -9.00 -0.80
CA GLU A 140 75.26 -9.79 -0.32
C GLU A 140 75.16 -10.05 1.18
N GLU A 141 74.69 -9.09 1.98
CA GLU A 141 74.34 -9.31 3.38
C GLU A 141 73.24 -10.37 3.55
N LEU A 142 72.17 -10.30 2.76
CA LEU A 142 71.09 -11.28 2.77
C LEU A 142 71.61 -12.67 2.43
N LYS A 143 72.48 -12.78 1.43
CA LYS A 143 73.10 -14.04 1.00
C LYS A 143 73.95 -14.64 2.12
N GLN A 144 74.82 -13.85 2.75
CA GLN A 144 75.65 -14.34 3.87
C GLN A 144 74.77 -14.82 5.05
N LYS A 145 73.75 -14.04 5.41
CA LYS A 145 72.82 -14.39 6.49
C LYS A 145 72.04 -15.66 6.18
N THR A 146 71.50 -15.78 4.98
CA THR A 146 70.65 -16.93 4.59
C THR A 146 71.45 -18.21 4.37
N ILE A 147 72.71 -18.12 3.89
CA ILE A 147 73.62 -19.28 3.83
C ILE A 147 73.91 -19.79 5.25
N LYS A 148 74.18 -18.89 6.20
CA LYS A 148 74.40 -19.26 7.60
C LYS A 148 73.16 -19.95 8.19
N GLU A 149 71.98 -19.34 8.04
CA GLU A 149 70.71 -19.91 8.52
C GLU A 149 70.37 -21.25 7.82
N GLU A 150 70.63 -21.39 6.51
CA GLU A 150 70.41 -22.65 5.78
C GLU A 150 71.37 -23.75 6.26
N ASN A 151 72.64 -23.43 6.52
CA ASN A 151 73.61 -24.38 7.07
C ASN A 151 73.24 -24.83 8.49
N GLU A 152 72.71 -23.93 9.32
CA GLU A 152 72.16 -24.29 10.64
C GLU A 152 70.93 -25.20 10.54
N ILE A 153 70.04 -24.95 9.58
CA ILE A 153 68.87 -25.82 9.33
C ILE A 153 69.32 -27.20 8.82
N LEU A 154 70.30 -27.25 7.91
CA LEU A 154 70.84 -28.48 7.34
C LEU A 154 71.58 -29.33 8.37
N SER A 155 72.41 -28.72 9.23
CA SER A 155 73.10 -29.43 10.31
C SER A 155 72.11 -30.03 11.32
N LYS A 156 71.10 -29.27 11.75
CA LYS A 156 70.00 -29.79 12.59
C LYS A 156 69.27 -30.94 11.90
N TYR A 157 68.94 -30.79 10.61
CA TYR A 157 68.27 -31.81 9.82
C TYR A 157 69.10 -33.10 9.77
N ALA A 158 70.41 -33.00 9.52
CA ALA A 158 71.33 -34.13 9.49
C ALA A 158 71.34 -34.88 10.82
N LEU A 159 71.47 -34.17 11.96
CA LEU A 159 71.43 -34.78 13.29
C LEU A 159 70.13 -35.54 13.57
N PHE A 160 68.98 -34.96 13.24
CA PHE A 160 67.68 -35.61 13.38
C PHE A 160 67.49 -36.78 12.41
N ASN A 161 68.06 -36.72 11.21
CA ASN A 161 67.91 -37.80 10.23
C ASN A 161 68.86 -38.98 10.50
N ILE A 162 70.08 -38.71 10.96
CA ILE A 162 71.03 -39.74 11.42
C ILE A 162 70.43 -40.51 12.60
N THR A 163 69.91 -39.81 13.61
CA THR A 163 69.22 -40.45 14.74
C THR A 163 67.98 -41.24 14.31
N LEU A 164 67.19 -40.72 13.37
CA LEU A 164 66.05 -41.45 12.81
C LEU A 164 66.48 -42.74 12.08
N LYS A 165 67.56 -42.70 11.31
CA LYS A 165 68.10 -43.85 10.57
C LYS A 165 68.63 -44.90 11.54
N TYR A 166 69.34 -44.50 12.59
CA TYR A 166 69.81 -45.39 13.64
C TYR A 166 68.65 -46.17 14.29
N LEU A 167 67.67 -45.45 14.82
CA LEU A 167 66.50 -46.01 15.52
C LEU A 167 65.58 -46.89 14.64
N LYS A 168 65.74 -46.85 13.31
CA LYS A 168 64.97 -47.68 12.38
C LYS A 168 65.64 -49.01 12.04
N HIS A 169 66.98 -49.04 11.99
CA HIS A 169 67.73 -50.20 11.52
C HIS A 169 68.32 -51.02 12.66
N ASN A 170 68.53 -50.40 13.83
CA ASN A 170 69.12 -51.07 14.99
C ASN A 170 68.18 -51.02 16.20
N PRO A 171 68.05 -52.13 16.96
CA PRO A 171 67.24 -52.19 18.19
C PRO A 171 67.99 -51.72 19.44
N ASP A 172 69.31 -51.56 19.38
CA ASP A 172 70.15 -51.09 20.48
C ASP A 172 70.18 -49.56 20.58
N LEU A 173 70.57 -49.04 21.76
CA LEU A 173 70.66 -47.61 22.07
C LEU A 173 72.11 -47.19 22.39
N ASP A 174 73.07 -47.97 21.93
CA ASP A 174 74.50 -47.70 22.07
C ASP A 174 75.00 -46.61 21.08
N PHE A 175 74.21 -46.29 20.04
CA PHE A 175 74.50 -45.27 19.02
C PHE A 175 75.87 -45.44 18.35
N ASP A 176 76.22 -46.69 18.02
CA ASP A 176 77.42 -47.01 17.27
C ASP A 176 77.23 -46.72 15.76
N ILE A 177 77.74 -45.57 15.33
CA ILE A 177 77.40 -44.98 14.02
C ILE A 177 77.97 -45.80 12.85
N ASP A 178 79.01 -46.59 13.10
CA ASP A 178 79.58 -47.45 12.06
C ASP A 178 78.53 -48.47 11.54
N LYS A 179 77.55 -48.85 12.37
CA LYS A 179 76.43 -49.73 11.98
C LYS A 179 75.51 -49.14 10.91
N ILE A 180 75.44 -47.81 10.77
CA ILE A 180 74.57 -47.13 9.80
C ILE A 180 75.32 -46.36 8.72
N LYS A 181 76.66 -46.40 8.72
CA LYS A 181 77.52 -45.60 7.83
C LYS A 181 77.17 -45.74 6.35
N ASN A 182 76.82 -46.96 5.92
CA ASN A 182 76.41 -47.28 4.53
C ASN A 182 75.05 -46.68 4.12
N HIS A 183 74.26 -46.18 5.07
CA HIS A 183 72.93 -45.60 4.85
C HIS A 183 72.93 -44.06 5.01
N LEU A 184 74.09 -43.44 5.30
CA LEU A 184 74.25 -42.01 5.48
C LEU A 184 74.55 -41.30 4.16
N HIS A 185 74.00 -40.10 3.98
CA HIS A 185 74.28 -39.25 2.83
C HIS A 185 75.62 -38.51 3.01
N GLU A 186 76.28 -38.10 1.93
CA GLU A 186 77.59 -37.43 1.98
C GLU A 186 77.60 -36.19 2.90
N GLN A 187 76.53 -35.40 2.89
CA GLN A 187 76.37 -34.23 3.78
C GLN A 187 76.16 -34.62 5.25
N GLU A 188 75.57 -35.78 5.53
CA GLU A 188 75.41 -36.28 6.90
C GLU A 188 76.76 -36.76 7.45
N LEU A 189 77.59 -37.39 6.60
CA LEU A 189 78.96 -37.78 6.93
C LEU A 189 79.85 -36.57 7.22
N LYS A 190 79.69 -35.46 6.49
CA LYS A 190 80.40 -34.20 6.76
C LYS A 190 80.08 -33.65 8.15
N VAL A 191 78.82 -33.67 8.56
CA VAL A 191 78.41 -33.25 9.91
C VAL A 191 78.91 -34.24 10.97
N LEU A 192 78.98 -35.54 10.64
CA LEU A 192 79.51 -36.56 11.54
C LEU A 192 80.99 -36.34 11.86
N ASN A 193 81.80 -36.05 10.84
CA ASN A 193 83.24 -35.87 10.95
C ASN A 193 83.65 -34.61 11.71
N THR A 194 82.72 -33.68 11.93
CA THR A 194 82.93 -32.49 12.80
C THR A 194 82.77 -32.78 14.29
N LEU A 195 82.35 -33.98 14.68
CA LEU A 195 82.15 -34.37 16.09
C LEU A 195 83.36 -35.16 16.59
N GLU A 196 83.94 -34.75 17.72
CA GLU A 196 85.10 -35.42 18.34
C GLU A 196 84.76 -36.83 18.87
N ASP A 197 83.58 -37.00 19.49
CA ASP A 197 83.03 -38.30 19.92
C ASP A 197 81.55 -38.44 19.48
N PRO A 198 81.31 -39.01 18.29
CA PRO A 198 79.97 -39.16 17.75
C PRO A 198 79.07 -40.06 18.62
N LYS A 199 79.61 -41.12 19.22
CA LYS A 199 78.83 -42.09 19.99
C LYS A 199 78.24 -41.45 21.25
N SER A 200 79.08 -40.81 22.06
CA SER A 200 78.65 -40.10 23.27
C SER A 200 77.72 -38.92 22.95
N TYR A 201 77.97 -38.20 21.85
CA TYR A 201 77.12 -37.09 21.43
C TYR A 201 75.69 -37.54 21.11
N PHE A 202 75.52 -38.59 20.30
CA PHE A 202 74.18 -39.06 19.94
C PHE A 202 73.44 -39.75 21.10
N GLN A 203 74.14 -40.39 22.04
CA GLN A 203 73.55 -40.85 23.29
C GLN A 203 72.97 -39.68 24.12
N ASN A 204 73.76 -38.63 24.33
CA ASN A 204 73.32 -37.43 25.04
C ASN A 204 72.19 -36.68 24.31
N PHE A 205 72.27 -36.60 22.98
CA PHE A 205 71.24 -35.98 22.15
C PHE A 205 69.91 -36.76 22.22
N TYR A 206 69.96 -38.08 22.16
CA TYR A 206 68.79 -38.94 22.33
C TYR A 206 68.16 -38.79 23.73
N GLN A 207 68.96 -38.78 24.80
CA GLN A 207 68.47 -38.54 26.16
C GLN A 207 67.77 -37.17 26.29
N LYS A 208 68.31 -36.11 25.68
CA LYS A 208 67.64 -34.79 25.65
C LYS A 208 66.30 -34.83 24.91
N LEU A 209 66.22 -35.54 23.79
CA LEU A 209 64.98 -35.72 23.04
C LEU A 209 63.94 -36.53 23.83
N GLU A 210 64.38 -37.56 24.54
CA GLU A 210 63.52 -38.39 25.37
C GLU A 210 62.96 -37.61 26.57
N ASN A 211 63.81 -36.83 27.25
CA ASN A 211 63.36 -35.92 28.30
C ASN A 211 62.34 -34.88 27.80
N ARG A 212 62.53 -34.34 26.59
CA ARG A 212 61.56 -33.43 25.95
C ARG A 212 60.26 -34.16 25.63
N ARG A 213 60.31 -35.41 25.15
CA ARG A 213 59.14 -36.24 24.87
C ARG A 213 58.33 -36.50 26.13
N LEU A 214 58.98 -36.87 27.24
CA LEU A 214 58.34 -37.11 28.52
C LEU A 214 57.62 -35.86 29.05
N LYS A 215 58.27 -34.68 29.00
CA LYS A 215 57.63 -33.39 29.36
C LYS A 215 56.38 -33.09 28.51
N LEU A 216 56.41 -33.42 27.21
CA LEU A 216 55.25 -33.25 26.33
C LEU A 216 54.12 -34.22 26.67
N ILE A 217 54.44 -35.46 27.05
CA ILE A 217 53.46 -36.46 27.50
C ILE A 217 52.81 -36.04 28.82
N GLU A 218 53.58 -35.59 29.80
CA GLU A 218 53.07 -35.04 31.05
C GLU A 218 52.12 -33.86 30.80
N LYS A 219 52.52 -32.93 29.93
CA LYS A 219 51.67 -31.81 29.52
C LYS A 219 50.38 -32.30 28.88
N ARG A 220 50.43 -33.30 28.00
CA ARG A 220 49.22 -33.88 27.39
C ARG A 220 48.32 -34.56 28.42
N ASN A 221 48.89 -35.30 29.37
CA ASN A 221 48.15 -35.97 30.43
C ASN A 221 47.44 -34.95 31.33
N SER A 222 48.12 -33.84 31.68
CA SER A 222 47.51 -32.73 32.43
C SER A 222 46.35 -32.08 31.66
N LEU A 223 46.48 -31.91 30.33
CA LEU A 223 45.41 -31.38 29.48
C LEU A 223 44.23 -32.35 29.33
N ASN A 224 44.49 -33.65 29.26
CA ASN A 224 43.45 -34.69 29.25
C ASN A 224 42.67 -34.71 30.57
N HIS A 225 43.35 -34.65 31.71
CA HIS A 225 42.72 -34.53 33.01
C HIS A 225 41.88 -33.25 33.12
N LYS A 226 42.44 -32.11 32.69
CA LYS A 226 41.72 -30.83 32.60
C LYS A 226 40.49 -30.90 31.69
N TYR A 227 40.58 -31.60 30.56
CA TYR A 227 39.46 -31.80 29.65
C TYR A 227 38.34 -32.63 30.30
N GLN A 228 38.67 -33.75 30.93
CA GLN A 228 37.70 -34.63 31.58
C GLN A 228 36.95 -33.89 32.71
N ASN A 229 37.68 -33.17 33.55
CA ASN A 229 37.10 -32.42 34.67
C ASN A 229 36.26 -31.21 34.18
N ASN A 230 36.78 -30.42 33.23
CA ASN A 230 36.09 -29.20 32.80
C ASN A 230 34.88 -29.45 31.91
N LYS A 231 34.82 -30.57 31.17
CA LYS A 231 33.73 -30.85 30.22
C LYS A 231 32.37 -30.89 30.92
N SER A 232 32.27 -31.57 32.06
CA SER A 232 31.02 -31.69 32.82
C SER A 232 30.62 -30.35 33.47
N ILE A 233 31.61 -29.62 33.99
CA ILE A 233 31.42 -28.32 34.66
C ILE A 233 30.96 -27.25 33.66
N GLU A 234 31.65 -27.09 32.53
CA GLU A 234 31.29 -26.13 31.48
C GLU A 234 29.91 -26.43 30.88
N LEU A 235 29.52 -27.71 30.77
CA LEU A 235 28.18 -28.10 30.34
C LEU A 235 27.11 -27.65 31.36
N LYS A 236 27.37 -27.82 32.66
CA LYS A 236 26.47 -27.35 33.73
C LYS A 236 26.33 -25.82 33.68
N ILE A 237 27.45 -25.09 33.55
CA ILE A 237 27.46 -23.63 33.43
C ILE A 237 26.68 -23.17 32.20
N TYR A 238 26.90 -23.80 31.04
CA TYR A 238 26.15 -23.50 29.81
C TYR A 238 24.64 -23.68 30.01
N LYS A 239 24.21 -24.79 30.62
CA LYS A 239 22.78 -25.07 30.89
C LYS A 239 22.18 -24.02 31.83
N ALA A 240 22.87 -23.66 32.90
CA ALA A 240 22.43 -22.65 33.86
C ALA A 240 22.29 -21.26 33.19
N ASN A 241 23.31 -20.81 32.47
CA ASN A 241 23.27 -19.52 31.76
C ASN A 241 22.18 -19.48 30.69
N LYS A 242 22.00 -20.57 29.94
CA LYS A 242 20.91 -20.71 28.97
C LYS A 242 19.54 -20.56 29.63
N TYR A 243 19.35 -21.12 30.82
CA TYR A 243 18.10 -20.97 31.58
C TYR A 243 17.92 -19.52 32.05
N ASN A 244 18.95 -18.92 32.65
CA ASN A 244 18.90 -17.55 33.18
C ASN A 244 18.60 -16.51 32.08
N ILE A 245 19.27 -16.59 30.93
CA ILE A 245 19.02 -15.68 29.79
C ILE A 245 17.57 -15.79 29.29
N LYS A 246 17.03 -17.01 29.22
CA LYS A 246 15.63 -17.23 28.83
C LYS A 246 14.67 -16.64 29.86
N LEU A 247 14.92 -16.89 31.14
CA LEU A 247 14.09 -16.39 32.24
C LEU A 247 14.08 -14.86 32.27
N GLU A 248 15.25 -14.23 32.22
CA GLU A 248 15.39 -12.77 32.23
C GLU A 248 14.68 -12.13 31.02
N THR A 249 14.83 -12.73 29.83
CA THR A 249 14.12 -12.25 28.63
C THR A 249 12.60 -12.37 28.79
N ASN A 250 12.11 -13.49 29.33
CA ASN A 250 10.68 -13.69 29.57
C ASN A 250 10.13 -12.69 30.60
N GLN A 251 10.86 -12.43 31.69
CA GLN A 251 10.50 -11.43 32.69
C GLN A 251 10.42 -10.02 32.06
N LYS A 252 11.38 -9.65 31.21
CA LYS A 252 11.35 -8.37 30.47
C LYS A 252 10.12 -8.27 29.56
N ILE A 253 9.78 -9.33 28.83
CA ILE A 253 8.58 -9.37 27.97
C ILE A 253 7.32 -9.19 28.81
N LEU A 254 7.18 -9.93 29.91
CA LEU A 254 6.02 -9.85 30.81
C LEU A 254 5.88 -8.46 31.44
N ALA A 255 6.98 -7.86 31.90
CA ALA A 255 6.98 -6.52 32.47
C ALA A 255 6.52 -5.46 31.46
N LEU A 256 6.96 -5.56 30.20
CA LEU A 256 6.52 -4.67 29.13
C LEU A 256 5.02 -4.84 28.82
N GLU A 257 4.54 -6.08 28.79
CA GLU A 257 3.13 -6.39 28.56
C GLU A 257 2.24 -5.82 29.66
N TYR A 258 2.61 -6.08 30.92
CA TYR A 258 1.93 -5.53 32.08
C TYR A 258 1.88 -4.00 32.04
N LYS A 259 3.03 -3.35 31.80
CA LYS A 259 3.15 -1.88 31.78
C LYS A 259 2.16 -1.22 30.82
N TYR A 260 2.01 -1.74 29.60
CA TYR A 260 1.11 -1.09 28.63
C TYR A 260 -0.36 -1.43 28.88
N ASN A 261 -0.68 -2.65 29.35
CA ASN A 261 -2.06 -3.03 29.69
C ASN A 261 -2.56 -2.23 30.90
N HIS A 262 -1.76 -2.18 31.98
CA HIS A 262 -2.07 -1.45 33.21
C HIS A 262 -2.30 0.05 32.95
N LYS A 263 -1.44 0.68 32.14
CA LYS A 263 -1.61 2.10 31.75
C LYS A 263 -2.96 2.36 31.08
N ALA A 264 -3.42 1.46 30.20
CA ALA A 264 -4.71 1.61 29.54
C ALA A 264 -5.90 1.38 30.50
N GLU A 265 -5.73 0.56 31.53
CA GLU A 265 -6.76 0.31 32.54
C GLU A 265 -6.91 1.49 33.50
N LEU A 266 -5.80 2.05 34.00
CA LEU A 266 -5.81 3.26 34.83
C LEU A 266 -6.55 4.41 34.14
N GLN A 267 -6.23 4.69 32.88
CA GLN A 267 -6.91 5.73 32.10
C GLN A 267 -8.41 5.46 31.94
N LYS A 268 -8.82 4.18 31.82
CA LYS A 268 -10.25 3.83 31.78
C LYS A 268 -10.93 4.06 33.13
N GLN A 269 -10.25 3.82 34.24
CA GLN A 269 -10.76 4.09 35.58
C GLN A 269 -10.94 5.60 35.80
N GLU A 270 -9.97 6.42 35.41
CA GLU A 270 -10.08 7.89 35.44
C GLU A 270 -11.29 8.40 34.64
N VAL A 271 -11.51 7.84 33.45
CA VAL A 271 -12.69 8.20 32.63
C VAL A 271 -14.01 7.78 33.30
N LYS A 272 -14.04 6.61 33.97
CA LYS A 272 -15.21 6.18 34.75
C LYS A 272 -15.49 7.11 35.94
N ALA A 273 -14.45 7.53 36.66
CA ALA A 273 -14.56 8.47 37.77
C ALA A 273 -15.11 9.82 37.30
N TYR A 274 -14.48 10.40 36.27
CA TYR A 274 -14.96 11.64 35.62
C TYR A 274 -16.42 11.55 35.19
N LYS A 275 -16.83 10.43 34.56
CA LYS A 275 -18.22 10.22 34.14
C LYS A 275 -19.17 10.30 35.33
N LYS A 276 -18.86 9.62 36.45
CA LYS A 276 -19.70 9.63 37.66
C LYS A 276 -19.82 11.03 38.24
N GLU A 277 -18.70 11.71 38.44
CA GLU A 277 -18.66 13.08 38.96
C GLU A 277 -19.46 14.07 38.10
N ALA A 278 -19.29 13.99 36.78
CA ALA A 278 -19.99 14.89 35.86
C ALA A 278 -21.51 14.67 35.86
N TYR A 279 -21.99 13.41 35.95
CA TYR A 279 -23.42 13.14 36.08
C TYR A 279 -24.00 13.56 37.43
N ALA A 280 -23.24 13.41 38.53
CA ALA A 280 -23.66 13.87 39.85
C ALA A 280 -23.91 15.39 39.85
N LYS A 281 -22.96 16.17 39.32
CA LYS A 281 -23.10 17.64 39.15
C LYS A 281 -24.31 18.03 38.31
N ILE A 282 -24.65 17.26 37.28
CA ILE A 282 -25.83 17.52 36.43
C ILE A 282 -27.12 17.28 37.21
N GLU A 283 -27.20 16.22 38.01
CA GLU A 283 -28.39 15.93 38.80
C GLU A 283 -28.58 16.96 39.94
N GLU A 284 -27.50 17.40 40.58
CA GLU A 284 -27.50 18.48 41.60
C GLU A 284 -28.14 19.78 41.07
N HIS A 285 -27.78 20.19 39.85
CA HIS A 285 -28.27 21.45 39.27
C HIS A 285 -29.48 21.29 38.33
N LYS A 286 -30.09 20.11 38.27
CA LYS A 286 -31.15 19.75 37.31
C LYS A 286 -32.33 20.74 37.28
N ASN A 287 -32.78 21.19 38.45
CA ASN A 287 -33.91 22.11 38.55
C ASN A 287 -33.58 23.50 38.00
N LYS A 288 -32.37 24.00 38.25
CA LYS A 288 -31.88 25.27 37.68
C LYS A 288 -31.79 25.19 36.16
N ILE A 289 -31.26 24.07 35.62
CA ILE A 289 -31.17 23.85 34.17
C ILE A 289 -32.57 23.83 33.52
N LYS A 290 -33.54 23.13 34.11
CA LYS A 290 -34.90 23.05 33.56
C LYS A 290 -35.62 24.39 33.51
N ARG A 291 -35.33 25.32 34.44
CA ARG A 291 -35.89 26.68 34.40
C ARG A 291 -35.36 27.45 33.20
N VAL A 292 -34.04 27.52 33.03
CA VAL A 292 -33.37 28.18 31.90
C VAL A 292 -33.79 27.57 30.54
N GLU A 293 -33.93 26.23 30.48
CA GLU A 293 -34.38 25.54 29.27
C GLU A 293 -35.76 26.01 28.81
N LYS A 294 -36.71 26.26 29.72
CA LYS A 294 -38.06 26.75 29.37
C LYS A 294 -38.00 28.14 28.71
N ASP A 295 -37.23 29.06 29.27
CA ASP A 295 -37.11 30.43 28.78
C ASP A 295 -36.45 30.50 27.38
N ASN A 296 -35.56 29.55 27.09
CA ASN A 296 -34.80 29.51 25.84
C ASN A 296 -35.55 28.88 24.66
N ILE A 297 -36.51 27.97 24.92
CA ILE A 297 -37.23 27.22 23.86
C ILE A 297 -37.93 28.15 22.88
N GLU A 298 -38.64 29.16 23.36
CA GLU A 298 -39.40 30.08 22.50
C GLU A 298 -38.48 30.96 21.66
N LYS A 299 -37.39 31.46 22.25
CA LYS A 299 -36.36 32.26 21.56
C LYS A 299 -35.75 31.48 20.39
N ILE A 300 -35.31 30.25 20.64
CA ILE A 300 -34.71 29.37 19.61
C ILE A 300 -35.72 29.07 18.50
N LYS A 301 -36.98 28.76 18.86
CA LYS A 301 -38.04 28.46 17.90
C LYS A 301 -38.30 29.65 16.96
N LYS A 302 -38.38 30.88 17.51
CA LYS A 302 -38.59 32.11 16.74
C LYS A 302 -37.44 32.39 15.77
N ILE A 303 -36.19 32.23 16.22
CA ILE A 303 -34.98 32.41 15.38
C ILE A 303 -34.99 31.43 14.21
N LYS A 304 -35.21 30.13 14.49
CA LYS A 304 -35.21 29.08 13.46
C LYS A 304 -36.36 29.23 12.46
N GLN A 305 -37.56 29.59 12.92
CA GLN A 305 -38.70 29.84 12.03
C GLN A 305 -38.45 31.01 11.07
N ASN A 306 -37.89 32.12 11.57
CA ASN A 306 -37.51 33.27 10.75
C ASN A 306 -36.40 32.91 9.73
N GLY A 307 -35.41 32.12 10.15
CA GLY A 307 -34.39 31.60 9.22
C GLY A 307 -35.00 30.76 8.11
N ASN A 308 -35.85 29.80 8.47
CA ASN A 308 -36.48 28.87 7.53
C ASN A 308 -37.41 29.58 6.52
N SER A 309 -38.17 30.59 6.94
CA SER A 309 -39.02 31.36 6.03
C SER A 309 -38.19 32.12 4.98
N LYS A 310 -37.11 32.78 5.40
CA LYS A 310 -36.16 33.46 4.49
C LYS A 310 -35.50 32.49 3.51
N ILE A 311 -35.09 31.32 3.98
CA ILE A 311 -34.49 30.28 3.14
C ILE A 311 -35.50 29.76 2.10
N LYS A 312 -36.78 29.61 2.47
CA LYS A 312 -37.85 29.20 1.54
C LYS A 312 -38.00 30.21 0.40
N ILE A 313 -37.99 31.51 0.71
CA ILE A 313 -38.04 32.60 -0.28
C ILE A 313 -36.83 32.56 -1.21
N ILE A 314 -35.61 32.42 -0.68
CA ILE A 314 -34.38 32.33 -1.49
C ILE A 314 -34.44 31.12 -2.44
N ASN A 315 -34.89 29.97 -1.94
CA ASN A 315 -35.02 28.76 -2.75
C ASN A 315 -36.07 28.92 -3.87
N GLN A 316 -37.16 29.64 -3.63
CA GLN A 316 -38.14 29.96 -4.66
C GLN A 316 -37.53 30.89 -5.73
N ASN A 317 -36.82 31.95 -5.33
CA ASN A 317 -36.14 32.86 -6.25
C ASN A 317 -35.09 32.14 -7.11
N PHE A 318 -34.32 31.22 -6.51
CA PHE A 318 -33.36 30.39 -7.25
C PHE A 318 -34.05 29.49 -8.28
N ARG A 319 -35.18 28.86 -7.95
CA ARG A 319 -35.95 28.06 -8.92
C ARG A 319 -36.43 28.91 -10.09
N GLN A 320 -36.81 30.17 -9.86
CA GLN A 320 -37.19 31.10 -10.91
C GLN A 320 -35.99 31.50 -11.79
N GLN A 321 -34.83 31.79 -11.19
CA GLN A 321 -33.59 32.07 -11.94
C GLN A 321 -33.16 30.88 -12.80
N LEU A 322 -33.29 29.66 -12.28
CA LEU A 322 -32.91 28.44 -12.98
C LEU A 322 -33.77 28.19 -14.24
N LYS A 323 -35.04 28.63 -14.26
CA LYS A 323 -35.88 28.62 -15.47
C LYS A 323 -35.35 29.57 -16.57
N LYS A 324 -34.72 30.68 -16.18
CA LYS A 324 -34.14 31.69 -17.10
C LYS A 324 -32.70 31.36 -17.54
N ILE A 325 -32.16 30.20 -17.16
CA ILE A 325 -30.75 29.87 -17.38
C ILE A 325 -30.36 29.83 -18.86
N ASP A 326 -31.26 29.38 -19.73
CA ASP A 326 -30.98 29.28 -21.16
C ASP A 326 -30.84 30.68 -21.82
N ASP A 327 -31.55 31.68 -21.30
CA ASP A 327 -31.42 33.07 -21.75
C ASP A 327 -30.09 33.67 -21.29
N LEU A 328 -29.71 33.45 -20.02
CA LEU A 328 -28.40 33.86 -19.48
C LEU A 328 -27.23 33.24 -20.25
N VAL A 329 -27.32 31.95 -20.54
CA VAL A 329 -26.35 31.23 -21.37
C VAL A 329 -26.28 31.85 -22.77
N ALA A 330 -27.42 32.21 -23.35
CA ALA A 330 -27.45 32.83 -24.68
C ALA A 330 -26.75 34.20 -24.70
N THR A 331 -27.07 35.06 -23.74
CA THR A 331 -26.46 36.39 -23.59
C THR A 331 -24.96 36.30 -23.36
N ARG A 332 -24.51 35.46 -22.41
CA ARG A 332 -23.08 35.31 -22.09
C ARG A 332 -22.28 34.70 -23.23
N ASN A 333 -22.85 33.74 -23.95
CA ASN A 333 -22.17 33.13 -25.10
C ASN A 333 -21.96 34.16 -26.23
N TYR A 334 -22.93 35.04 -26.44
CA TYR A 334 -22.80 36.15 -27.39
C TYR A 334 -21.76 37.17 -26.92
N GLN A 335 -21.78 37.56 -25.65
CA GLN A 335 -20.76 38.45 -25.06
C GLN A 335 -19.35 37.88 -25.20
N GLN A 336 -19.12 36.62 -24.84
CA GLN A 336 -17.80 35.97 -24.97
C GLN A 336 -17.33 35.89 -26.44
N TYR A 337 -18.26 35.74 -27.38
CA TYR A 337 -17.94 35.79 -28.81
C TYR A 337 -17.53 37.21 -29.24
N LEU A 338 -18.21 38.25 -28.78
CA LEU A 338 -17.84 39.64 -29.06
C LEU A 338 -16.52 40.05 -28.39
N GLU A 339 -16.33 39.73 -27.11
CA GLU A 339 -15.08 39.94 -26.37
C GLU A 339 -13.91 39.30 -27.11
N PHE A 340 -14.10 38.10 -27.67
CA PHE A 340 -13.11 37.45 -28.49
C PHE A 340 -12.80 38.22 -29.78
N LEU A 341 -13.84 38.65 -30.50
CA LEU A 341 -13.66 39.39 -31.76
C LEU A 341 -12.92 40.72 -31.52
N ALA A 342 -13.30 41.43 -30.46
CA ALA A 342 -12.65 42.68 -30.04
C ALA A 342 -11.18 42.44 -29.62
N LYS A 343 -10.91 41.44 -28.79
CA LYS A 343 -9.55 41.14 -28.30
C LYS A 343 -8.54 40.82 -29.41
N ASN A 344 -9.02 40.33 -30.55
CA ASN A 344 -8.17 40.00 -31.70
C ASN A 344 -8.29 41.02 -32.86
N ASN A 345 -8.83 42.22 -32.60
CA ASN A 345 -9.00 43.30 -33.58
C ASN A 345 -9.79 42.90 -34.84
N PHE A 346 -10.75 41.96 -34.73
CA PHE A 346 -11.56 41.50 -35.85
C PHE A 346 -12.72 42.43 -36.19
N ILE A 347 -13.09 43.32 -35.26
CA ILE A 347 -14.12 44.36 -35.42
C ILE A 347 -13.60 45.63 -34.74
N ASN A 348 -13.89 46.82 -35.28
CA ASN A 348 -13.64 48.09 -34.60
C ASN A 348 -14.41 48.19 -33.27
N SER A 349 -13.76 48.77 -32.26
CA SER A 349 -14.25 48.87 -30.87
C SER A 349 -15.57 49.64 -30.71
N ASN A 350 -16.02 50.35 -31.75
CA ASN A 350 -17.32 51.04 -31.78
C ASN A 350 -18.40 50.09 -32.32
N ILE A 351 -18.82 49.11 -31.52
CA ILE A 351 -20.08 48.40 -31.76
C ILE A 351 -21.17 49.07 -30.92
N GLU A 352 -21.93 49.98 -31.53
CA GLU A 352 -23.16 50.52 -30.96
C GLU A 352 -24.26 49.44 -30.86
N GLU A 353 -24.53 49.04 -29.61
CA GLU A 353 -25.76 48.60 -28.93
C GLU A 353 -27.00 47.95 -29.62
N SER A 354 -27.20 47.85 -30.93
CA SER A 354 -28.58 47.73 -31.46
C SER A 354 -29.21 46.31 -31.55
N LYS A 355 -28.90 45.40 -30.61
CA LYS A 355 -29.74 44.25 -30.15
C LYS A 355 -29.00 43.45 -29.09
N LYS A 356 -29.02 43.90 -27.82
CA LYS A 356 -28.66 43.07 -26.66
C LYS A 356 -29.47 41.77 -26.76
N ILE A 357 -28.82 40.66 -27.12
CA ILE A 357 -29.47 39.35 -27.21
C ILE A 357 -29.87 38.94 -25.80
N THR A 358 -31.11 39.27 -25.41
CA THR A 358 -31.67 39.02 -24.08
C THR A 358 -32.40 37.70 -23.99
N LYS A 359 -32.74 37.07 -25.12
CA LYS A 359 -33.52 35.84 -25.19
C LYS A 359 -32.86 34.79 -26.08
N LYS A 360 -33.03 33.51 -25.71
CA LYS A 360 -32.59 32.34 -26.48
C LYS A 360 -33.14 32.33 -27.92
N SER A 361 -34.38 32.80 -28.12
CA SER A 361 -35.02 32.91 -29.43
C SER A 361 -34.28 33.88 -30.36
N VAL A 362 -33.87 35.03 -29.82
CA VAL A 362 -33.09 36.04 -30.55
C VAL A 362 -31.71 35.49 -30.91
N LEU A 363 -31.08 34.69 -30.04
CA LEU A 363 -29.84 34.02 -30.38
C LEU A 363 -29.98 33.03 -31.54
N GLN A 364 -31.08 32.27 -31.60
CA GLN A 364 -31.31 31.33 -32.70
C GLN A 364 -31.45 32.05 -34.05
N SER A 365 -32.09 33.22 -34.07
CA SER A 365 -32.14 34.06 -35.26
C SER A 365 -30.75 34.55 -35.69
N PHE A 366 -29.92 35.04 -34.75
CA PHE A 366 -28.53 35.46 -35.04
C PHE A 366 -27.64 34.31 -35.55
N LYS A 367 -27.84 33.08 -35.04
CA LYS A 367 -27.14 31.89 -35.56
C LYS A 367 -27.45 31.65 -37.04
N LYS A 368 -28.68 31.93 -37.50
CA LYS A 368 -29.15 31.70 -38.86
C LYS A 368 -28.80 32.84 -39.82
N SER A 369 -28.98 34.11 -39.42
CA SER A 369 -28.97 35.25 -40.34
C SER A 369 -28.01 36.40 -40.00
N GLY A 370 -27.36 36.42 -38.84
CA GLY A 370 -26.55 37.57 -38.41
C GLY A 370 -25.27 37.75 -39.24
N GLN A 371 -25.26 38.76 -40.13
CA GLN A 371 -24.07 39.35 -40.74
C GLN A 371 -23.45 40.34 -39.74
N LEU A 372 -22.16 40.18 -39.46
CA LEU A 372 -21.33 41.17 -38.75
C LEU A 372 -20.37 41.75 -39.78
N VAL A 373 -20.10 43.05 -39.71
CA VAL A 373 -19.05 43.72 -40.51
C VAL A 373 -17.70 43.42 -39.85
N TYR A 374 -16.75 42.87 -40.60
CA TYR A 374 -15.44 42.47 -40.12
C TYR A 374 -14.35 43.33 -40.76
N ASN A 375 -13.26 43.57 -40.02
CA ASN A 375 -12.17 44.45 -40.47
C ASN A 375 -11.45 43.92 -41.74
N ASP A 376 -11.34 42.59 -41.92
CA ASP A 376 -10.73 41.95 -43.12
C ASP A 376 -11.33 40.56 -43.46
N LYS A 377 -11.22 40.07 -44.71
CA LYS A 377 -11.70 38.71 -45.09
C LYS A 377 -11.00 37.56 -44.30
N LYS A 378 -9.75 37.73 -43.84
CA LYS A 378 -9.04 36.78 -42.96
C LYS A 378 -9.75 36.64 -41.60
N THR A 379 -10.14 37.78 -41.05
CA THR A 379 -10.90 37.89 -39.79
C THR A 379 -12.31 37.30 -39.94
N SER A 380 -12.92 37.41 -41.13
CA SER A 380 -14.22 36.80 -41.45
C SER A 380 -14.20 35.26 -41.45
N ALA A 381 -13.19 34.62 -42.04
CA ALA A 381 -13.10 33.15 -42.09
C ALA A 381 -12.91 32.53 -40.69
N LEU A 382 -12.01 33.12 -39.89
CA LEU A 382 -11.76 32.69 -38.53
C LEU A 382 -12.97 33.00 -37.63
N ALA A 383 -13.61 34.16 -37.77
CA ALA A 383 -14.86 34.49 -37.09
C ALA A 383 -16.00 33.49 -37.40
N LYS A 384 -16.13 33.00 -38.64
CA LYS A 384 -17.10 31.94 -38.99
C LYS A 384 -16.83 30.63 -38.25
N ILE A 385 -15.58 30.20 -38.14
CA ILE A 385 -15.18 29.00 -37.39
C ILE A 385 -15.51 29.18 -35.90
N PHE A 386 -15.16 30.35 -35.35
CA PHE A 386 -15.47 30.70 -33.97
C PHE A 386 -16.97 30.75 -33.71
N LYS A 387 -17.76 31.38 -34.58
CA LYS A 387 -19.23 31.40 -34.52
C LYS A 387 -19.76 29.96 -34.41
N LYS A 388 -19.28 29.04 -35.26
CA LYS A 388 -19.70 27.62 -35.22
C LYS A 388 -19.34 26.93 -33.90
N LEU A 389 -18.16 27.21 -33.33
CA LEU A 389 -17.69 26.58 -32.09
C LEU A 389 -18.37 27.16 -30.84
N PHE A 390 -18.43 28.49 -30.72
CA PHE A 390 -19.11 29.19 -29.62
C PHE A 390 -20.60 28.82 -29.58
N PHE A 391 -21.28 28.80 -30.72
CA PHE A 391 -22.71 28.47 -30.77
C PHE A 391 -23.02 26.97 -30.88
N GLY A 392 -22.00 26.12 -30.86
CA GLY A 392 -22.13 24.66 -30.91
C GLY A 392 -22.67 24.03 -29.62
N PHE A 393 -23.29 22.86 -29.75
CA PHE A 393 -23.96 22.14 -28.66
C PHE A 393 -23.07 21.85 -27.45
N PHE A 394 -21.82 21.43 -27.68
CA PHE A 394 -20.89 21.11 -26.59
C PHE A 394 -20.50 22.34 -25.77
N ASN A 395 -20.32 23.50 -26.41
CA ASN A 395 -20.00 24.74 -25.73
C ASN A 395 -21.21 25.21 -24.91
N THR A 396 -22.39 25.27 -25.51
CA THR A 396 -23.62 25.70 -24.82
C THR A 396 -23.95 24.81 -23.63
N LYS A 397 -23.77 23.48 -23.74
CA LYS A 397 -23.93 22.54 -22.63
C LYS A 397 -22.91 22.76 -21.50
N SER A 398 -21.68 23.12 -21.84
CA SER A 398 -20.63 23.39 -20.85
C SER A 398 -20.88 24.71 -20.13
N LEU A 399 -21.20 25.77 -20.88
CA LEU A 399 -21.58 27.08 -20.35
C LEU A 399 -22.83 27.00 -19.46
N LYS A 400 -23.83 26.19 -19.84
CA LYS A 400 -25.00 25.93 -18.98
C LYS A 400 -24.61 25.34 -17.62
N LYS A 401 -23.68 24.38 -17.59
CA LYS A 401 -23.17 23.82 -16.32
C LYS A 401 -22.40 24.83 -15.49
N GLU A 402 -21.61 25.71 -16.12
CA GLU A 402 -20.90 26.81 -15.44
C GLU A 402 -21.90 27.73 -14.73
N PHE A 403 -22.97 28.15 -15.42
CA PHE A 403 -24.06 28.94 -14.82
C PHE A 403 -24.82 28.20 -13.71
N GLU A 404 -25.09 26.90 -13.89
CA GLU A 404 -25.71 26.10 -12.82
C GLU A 404 -24.86 26.09 -11.55
N TRP A 405 -23.53 26.05 -11.68
CA TRP A 405 -22.61 26.13 -10.54
C TRP A 405 -22.58 27.53 -9.93
N LEU A 406 -22.57 28.60 -10.75
CA LEU A 406 -22.61 29.98 -10.26
C LEU A 406 -23.91 30.30 -9.52
N LEU A 407 -25.07 29.92 -10.07
CA LEU A 407 -26.36 30.12 -9.41
C LEU A 407 -26.44 29.33 -8.09
N LYS A 408 -25.90 28.10 -8.06
CA LYS A 408 -25.80 27.30 -6.82
C LYS A 408 -24.86 27.96 -5.80
N SER A 409 -23.75 28.53 -6.26
CA SER A 409 -22.85 29.31 -5.41
C SER A 409 -23.58 30.50 -4.79
N GLU A 410 -24.31 31.29 -5.58
CA GLU A 410 -25.07 32.44 -5.09
C GLU A 410 -26.14 32.02 -4.06
N LEU A 411 -26.86 30.92 -4.34
CA LEU A 411 -27.80 30.33 -3.39
C LEU A 411 -27.12 29.98 -2.07
N TYR A 412 -26.00 29.25 -2.10
CA TYR A 412 -25.32 28.86 -0.86
C TYR A 412 -24.73 30.05 -0.11
N PHE A 413 -24.31 31.10 -0.81
CA PHE A 413 -23.85 32.34 -0.18
C PHE A 413 -25.01 33.07 0.55
N LYS A 414 -26.19 33.16 -0.08
CA LYS A 414 -27.39 33.74 0.55
C LYS A 414 -27.93 32.88 1.69
N GLU A 415 -27.88 31.55 1.57
CA GLU A 415 -28.25 30.66 2.66
C GLU A 415 -27.24 30.77 3.82
N SER A 416 -25.95 30.87 3.51
CA SER A 416 -24.87 31.01 4.49
C SER A 416 -25.11 32.19 5.43
N SER A 417 -25.39 33.39 4.90
CA SER A 417 -25.61 34.60 5.72
C SER A 417 -26.83 34.51 6.65
N ILE A 418 -27.77 33.59 6.37
CA ILE A 418 -28.89 33.29 7.26
C ILE A 418 -28.47 32.29 8.33
N TYR A 419 -27.85 31.18 7.92
CA TYR A 419 -27.44 30.11 8.83
C TYR A 419 -26.34 30.56 9.80
N GLU A 420 -25.40 31.42 9.38
CA GLU A 420 -24.32 31.94 10.26
C GLU A 420 -24.84 32.58 11.55
N LYS A 421 -26.11 33.04 11.57
CA LYS A 421 -26.73 33.62 12.75
C LYS A 421 -27.12 32.60 13.83
N TYR A 422 -27.23 31.32 13.48
CA TYR A 422 -27.71 30.30 14.41
C TYR A 422 -27.12 28.89 14.23
N SER A 423 -26.29 28.65 13.21
CA SER A 423 -25.68 27.34 12.98
C SER A 423 -24.44 27.33 12.09
N TYR A 424 -23.47 26.46 12.41
CA TYR A 424 -22.25 26.24 11.61
C TYR A 424 -22.50 25.72 10.19
N GLU A 425 -23.73 25.33 9.85
CA GLU A 425 -24.12 25.12 8.45
C GLU A 425 -23.88 26.38 7.60
N GLY A 426 -23.90 27.57 8.20
CA GLY A 426 -23.59 28.84 7.53
C GLY A 426 -22.16 28.90 7.00
N ASN A 427 -21.18 28.68 7.88
CA ASN A 427 -19.76 28.65 7.52
C ASN A 427 -19.48 27.57 6.47
N TYR A 428 -20.06 26.38 6.64
CA TYR A 428 -19.89 25.29 5.67
C TYR A 428 -20.47 25.66 4.29
N LYS A 429 -21.66 26.27 4.24
CA LYS A 429 -22.26 26.72 2.98
C LYS A 429 -21.48 27.86 2.33
N LYS A 430 -20.85 28.73 3.11
CA LYS A 430 -19.95 29.76 2.60
C LYS A 430 -18.77 29.16 1.84
N GLU A 431 -18.08 28.20 2.46
CA GLU A 431 -16.98 27.48 1.82
C GLU A 431 -17.44 26.70 0.57
N LEU A 432 -18.62 26.07 0.63
CA LEU A 432 -19.20 25.42 -0.55
C LEU A 432 -19.50 26.42 -1.69
N ALA A 433 -20.00 27.62 -1.35
CA ALA A 433 -20.27 28.67 -2.33
C ALA A 433 -18.96 29.11 -3.01
N LEU A 434 -17.93 29.44 -2.21
CA LEU A 434 -16.62 29.83 -2.72
C LEU A 434 -16.00 28.75 -3.63
N ALA A 435 -16.05 27.48 -3.21
CA ALA A 435 -15.53 26.36 -4.00
C ALA A 435 -16.32 26.17 -5.32
N LEU A 436 -17.64 26.36 -5.32
CA LEU A 436 -18.44 26.29 -6.54
C LEU A 436 -18.16 27.47 -7.49
N LYS A 437 -18.00 28.68 -6.95
CA LYS A 437 -17.65 29.87 -7.74
C LYS A 437 -16.32 29.67 -8.46
N GLU A 438 -15.29 29.26 -7.74
CA GLU A 438 -13.97 28.98 -8.30
C GLU A 438 -14.02 27.81 -9.31
N ARG A 439 -14.80 26.76 -9.03
CA ARG A 439 -15.02 25.67 -9.99
C ARG A 439 -15.60 26.20 -11.30
N ALA A 440 -16.57 27.10 -11.24
CA ALA A 440 -17.17 27.69 -12.44
C ALA A 440 -16.18 28.57 -13.20
N ILE A 441 -15.42 29.43 -12.51
CA ILE A 441 -14.39 30.29 -13.11
C ILE A 441 -13.31 29.45 -13.79
N ASN A 442 -12.75 28.45 -13.10
CA ASN A 442 -11.73 27.58 -13.67
C ASN A 442 -12.26 26.75 -14.85
N ALA A 443 -13.52 26.32 -14.79
CA ALA A 443 -14.16 25.63 -15.91
C ALA A 443 -14.36 26.55 -17.12
N GLU A 444 -14.75 27.81 -16.90
CA GLU A 444 -14.83 28.84 -17.95
C GLU A 444 -13.47 29.06 -18.61
N GLN A 445 -12.39 29.22 -17.82
CA GLN A 445 -11.03 29.38 -18.34
C GLN A 445 -10.60 28.19 -19.20
N VAL A 446 -10.80 26.96 -18.71
CA VAL A 446 -10.50 25.73 -19.47
C VAL A 446 -11.33 25.68 -20.75
N ARG A 447 -12.63 25.96 -20.67
CA ARG A 447 -13.52 25.96 -21.85
C ARG A 447 -13.05 26.95 -22.91
N LEU A 448 -12.78 28.20 -22.51
CA LEU A 448 -12.32 29.25 -23.42
C LEU A 448 -10.95 28.89 -24.03
N LYS A 449 -9.97 28.49 -23.23
CA LYS A 449 -8.64 28.02 -23.69
C LYS A 449 -8.77 26.97 -24.79
N PHE A 450 -9.53 25.90 -24.55
CA PHE A 450 -9.69 24.82 -25.52
C PHE A 450 -10.57 25.18 -26.72
N LEU A 451 -11.49 26.15 -26.60
CA LEU A 451 -12.22 26.68 -27.75
C LEU A 451 -11.30 27.48 -28.68
N TYR A 452 -10.48 28.37 -28.11
CA TYR A 452 -9.49 29.15 -28.86
C TYR A 452 -8.50 28.24 -29.58
N GLU A 453 -7.90 27.30 -28.84
CA GLU A 453 -6.95 26.35 -29.41
C GLU A 453 -7.56 25.53 -30.56
N LYS A 454 -8.79 25.03 -30.39
CA LYS A 454 -9.47 24.24 -31.42
C LYS A 454 -9.80 25.07 -32.65
N ALA A 455 -10.25 26.30 -32.47
CA ALA A 455 -10.61 27.16 -33.57
C ALA A 455 -9.38 27.56 -34.41
N LEU A 456 -8.27 27.91 -33.75
CA LEU A 456 -6.99 28.20 -34.40
C LEU A 456 -6.46 26.99 -35.16
N ALA A 457 -6.44 25.81 -34.52
CA ALA A 457 -5.99 24.58 -35.17
C ALA A 457 -6.91 24.19 -36.36
N ILE A 458 -8.23 24.38 -36.27
CA ILE A 458 -9.14 24.17 -37.41
C ILE A 458 -8.87 25.17 -38.53
N TYR A 459 -8.65 26.45 -38.20
CA TYR A 459 -8.38 27.49 -39.18
C TYR A 459 -7.08 27.19 -39.95
N GLU A 460 -6.00 26.91 -39.24
CA GLU A 460 -4.69 26.60 -39.83
C GLU A 460 -4.70 25.29 -40.64
N THR A 461 -5.47 24.27 -40.23
CA THR A 461 -5.59 23.01 -40.99
C THR A 461 -6.52 23.11 -42.20
N LYS A 462 -7.61 23.87 -42.11
CA LYS A 462 -8.61 24.01 -43.19
C LYS A 462 -8.32 25.15 -44.16
N LEU A 463 -7.31 25.97 -43.91
CA LEU A 463 -6.90 27.08 -44.78
C LEU A 463 -6.76 26.65 -46.26
N ASN A 464 -6.30 25.41 -46.49
CA ASN A 464 -6.09 24.81 -47.81
C ASN A 464 -7.38 24.30 -48.50
N SER A 465 -8.49 24.17 -47.76
CA SER A 465 -9.78 23.63 -48.22
C SER A 465 -10.89 24.69 -48.34
N LEU A 466 -10.59 25.95 -48.05
CA LEU A 466 -11.54 27.05 -48.19
C LEU A 466 -11.58 27.43 -49.69
N ASN A 467 -12.68 27.08 -50.37
CA ASN A 467 -13.00 27.62 -51.70
C ASN A 467 -13.21 29.14 -51.57
N LEU A 468 -12.18 29.91 -51.87
CA LEU A 468 -12.26 31.34 -52.14
C LEU A 468 -12.10 31.46 -53.66
N SER A 469 -13.09 32.05 -54.33
CA SER A 469 -13.08 32.27 -55.78
C SER A 469 -11.82 33.05 -56.21
N SER A 470 -11.30 32.69 -57.38
CA SER A 470 -10.08 33.23 -58.00
C SER A 470 -10.08 34.75 -58.20
N ASP A 471 -11.27 35.34 -58.27
CA ASP A 471 -11.44 36.68 -58.85
C ASP A 471 -11.31 37.83 -57.82
N GLU A 472 -11.15 37.53 -56.52
CA GLU A 472 -11.37 38.56 -55.48
C GLU A 472 -10.18 38.95 -54.58
N ASN A 473 -8.99 38.30 -54.63
CA ASN A 473 -7.75 38.84 -54.01
C ASN A 473 -6.46 37.97 -54.19
N PRO A 474 -5.39 38.48 -54.80
CA PRO A 474 -4.15 37.71 -55.08
C PRO A 474 -3.29 37.36 -53.85
N ASN A 475 -3.42 38.11 -52.75
CA ASN A 475 -2.58 37.90 -51.54
C ASN A 475 -2.92 36.61 -50.77
N ILE A 476 -4.20 36.22 -50.73
CA ILE A 476 -4.64 34.99 -50.05
C ILE A 476 -4.22 33.75 -50.86
N LEU A 477 -4.30 33.82 -52.19
CA LEU A 477 -3.81 32.77 -53.10
C LEU A 477 -2.30 32.57 -52.95
N LYS A 478 -1.52 33.64 -52.84
CA LYS A 478 -0.07 33.57 -52.56
C LYS A 478 0.23 32.92 -51.20
N GLU A 479 -0.53 33.26 -50.15
CA GLU A 479 -0.37 32.68 -48.80
C GLU A 479 -0.79 31.19 -48.78
N GLN A 480 -1.84 30.81 -49.50
CA GLN A 480 -2.27 29.41 -49.67
C GLN A 480 -1.23 28.57 -50.42
N VAL A 481 -0.71 29.07 -51.54
CA VAL A 481 0.34 28.38 -52.32
C VAL A 481 1.62 28.24 -51.48
N ARG A 482 2.00 29.29 -50.74
CA ARG A 482 3.14 29.26 -49.80
C ARG A 482 2.94 28.22 -48.70
N ASN A 483 1.78 28.20 -48.03
CA ASN A 483 1.49 27.25 -46.97
C ASN A 483 1.38 25.80 -47.48
N LYS A 484 0.87 25.59 -48.70
CA LYS A 484 0.80 24.26 -49.34
C LYS A 484 2.19 23.73 -49.69
N LYS A 485 3.07 24.57 -50.26
CA LYS A 485 4.47 24.23 -50.53
C LYS A 485 5.24 23.98 -49.23
N GLN A 486 5.07 24.85 -48.24
CA GLN A 486 5.67 24.69 -46.91
C GLN A 486 5.22 23.37 -46.25
N TYR A 487 3.93 23.06 -46.28
CA TYR A 487 3.39 21.80 -45.76
C TYR A 487 3.98 20.56 -46.45
N GLN A 488 4.12 20.58 -47.78
CA GLN A 488 4.73 19.48 -48.53
C GLN A 488 6.19 19.29 -48.12
N SER A 489 6.97 20.37 -48.06
CA SER A 489 8.39 20.32 -47.64
C SER A 489 8.55 19.84 -46.19
N GLU A 490 7.70 20.29 -45.27
CA GLU A 490 7.72 19.86 -43.86
C GLU A 490 7.36 18.38 -43.72
N LYS A 491 6.40 17.89 -44.52
CA LYS A 491 5.98 16.49 -44.52
C LYS A 491 7.09 15.55 -45.02
N GLU A 492 7.82 15.97 -46.05
CA GLU A 492 8.97 15.23 -46.58
C GLU A 492 10.12 15.19 -45.56
N LEU A 493 10.43 16.33 -44.92
CA LEU A 493 11.42 16.41 -43.86
C LEU A 493 11.09 15.49 -42.68
N VAL A 494 9.83 15.49 -42.22
CA VAL A 494 9.39 14.59 -41.13
C VAL A 494 9.44 13.12 -41.54
N SER A 495 9.12 12.80 -42.80
CA SER A 495 9.24 11.45 -43.34
C SER A 495 10.70 10.96 -43.31
N ASN A 496 11.64 11.81 -43.70
CA ASN A 496 13.07 11.51 -43.70
C ASN A 496 13.60 11.33 -42.27
N LYS A 497 13.32 12.28 -41.35
CA LYS A 497 13.70 12.15 -39.93
C LYS A 497 13.11 10.91 -39.26
N LYS A 498 11.89 10.51 -39.65
CA LYS A 498 11.27 9.28 -39.13
C LYS A 498 12.03 8.02 -39.58
N LYS A 499 12.52 7.99 -40.83
CA LYS A 499 13.38 6.90 -41.33
C LYS A 499 14.71 6.88 -40.57
N GLU A 500 15.34 8.03 -40.36
CA GLU A 500 16.57 8.16 -39.57
C GLU A 500 16.40 7.64 -38.13
N LEU A 501 15.35 8.07 -37.42
CA LEU A 501 15.06 7.58 -36.06
C LEU A 501 14.82 6.07 -36.02
N TYR A 502 14.17 5.51 -37.04
CA TYR A 502 13.94 4.07 -37.11
C TYR A 502 15.25 3.31 -37.33
N ASN A 503 16.15 3.84 -38.16
CA ASN A 503 17.49 3.27 -38.36
C ASN A 503 18.31 3.33 -37.07
N GLN A 504 18.31 4.45 -36.35
CA GLN A 504 18.96 4.58 -35.04
C GLN A 504 18.40 3.58 -34.00
N TYR A 505 17.09 3.36 -33.99
CA TYR A 505 16.47 2.33 -33.16
C TYR A 505 16.95 0.92 -33.54
N LEU A 506 17.04 0.61 -34.83
CA LEU A 506 17.56 -0.69 -35.26
C LEU A 506 19.03 -0.88 -34.90
N GLU A 507 19.86 0.15 -35.02
CA GLU A 507 21.27 0.14 -34.64
C GLU A 507 21.46 -0.08 -33.14
N THR A 508 20.73 0.65 -32.29
CA THR A 508 20.77 0.47 -30.82
C THR A 508 20.33 -0.94 -30.41
N VAL A 509 19.30 -1.50 -31.06
CA VAL A 509 18.87 -2.89 -30.82
C VAL A 509 19.93 -3.90 -31.28
N LYS A 510 20.60 -3.65 -32.41
CA LYS A 510 21.72 -4.49 -32.89
C LYS A 510 22.91 -4.44 -31.94
N GLN A 511 23.33 -3.25 -31.49
CA GLN A 511 24.42 -3.07 -30.53
C GLN A 511 24.13 -3.75 -29.20
N THR A 512 22.93 -3.56 -28.65
CA THR A 512 22.53 -4.23 -27.40
C THR A 512 22.47 -5.76 -27.56
N ALA A 513 22.08 -6.27 -28.72
CA ALA A 513 22.14 -7.70 -29.03
C ALA A 513 23.58 -8.23 -29.13
N LEU A 514 24.51 -7.46 -29.69
CA LEU A 514 25.94 -7.79 -29.71
C LEU A 514 26.52 -7.84 -28.30
N ARG A 515 26.24 -6.85 -27.45
CA ARG A 515 26.66 -6.83 -26.03
C ARG A 515 26.13 -8.01 -25.24
N TYR A 516 24.90 -8.45 -25.51
CA TYR A 516 24.34 -9.67 -24.94
C TYR A 516 25.06 -10.94 -25.44
N LYS A 517 25.35 -11.03 -26.74
CA LYS A 517 26.12 -12.14 -27.33
C LYS A 517 27.53 -12.23 -26.73
N ASN A 518 28.18 -11.09 -26.50
CA ASN A 518 29.51 -10.99 -25.89
C ASN A 518 29.50 -11.21 -24.36
N LYS A 519 28.34 -11.52 -23.75
CA LYS A 519 28.15 -11.72 -22.30
C LYS A 519 28.49 -10.50 -21.43
N GLU A 520 28.48 -9.29 -21.99
CA GLU A 520 28.72 -8.04 -21.25
C GLU A 520 27.51 -7.62 -20.41
N ILE A 521 26.29 -8.06 -20.79
CA ILE A 521 25.03 -7.72 -20.12
C ILE A 521 24.19 -8.95 -19.81
N SER A 522 23.42 -8.88 -18.72
CA SER A 522 22.48 -9.95 -18.34
C SER A 522 21.26 -10.00 -19.27
N ARG A 523 20.54 -11.14 -19.28
CA ARG A 523 19.30 -11.30 -20.06
C ARG A 523 18.22 -10.28 -19.64
N GLN A 524 18.16 -9.91 -18.37
CA GLN A 524 17.23 -8.89 -17.88
C GLN A 524 17.64 -7.50 -18.36
N ALA A 525 18.93 -7.16 -18.29
CA ALA A 525 19.46 -5.90 -18.80
C ALA A 525 19.23 -5.74 -20.31
N PHE A 526 19.39 -6.81 -21.10
CA PHE A 526 19.06 -6.80 -22.53
C PHE A 526 17.57 -6.53 -22.80
N LYS A 527 16.66 -7.18 -22.06
CA LYS A 527 15.21 -6.93 -22.18
C LYS A 527 14.85 -5.49 -21.83
N HIS A 528 15.41 -4.96 -20.75
CA HIS A 528 15.20 -3.58 -20.32
C HIS A 528 15.74 -2.58 -21.35
N SER A 529 16.99 -2.76 -21.80
CA SER A 529 17.61 -1.85 -22.77
C SER A 529 16.88 -1.84 -24.12
N LYS A 530 16.39 -3.00 -24.59
CA LYS A 530 15.53 -3.07 -25.78
C LYS A 530 14.19 -2.34 -25.57
N MET A 531 13.60 -2.46 -24.38
CA MET A 531 12.37 -1.75 -24.02
C MET A 531 12.58 -0.24 -23.96
N GLU A 532 13.66 0.21 -23.33
CA GLU A 532 14.08 1.61 -23.23
C GLU A 532 14.31 2.23 -24.62
N ALA A 533 15.08 1.57 -25.49
CA ALA A 533 15.27 2.01 -26.88
C ALA A 533 13.95 2.12 -27.65
N LYS A 534 12.98 1.24 -27.38
CA LYS A 534 11.63 1.32 -27.98
C LYS A 534 10.82 2.50 -27.42
N ILE A 535 10.96 2.81 -26.13
CA ILE A 535 10.31 3.97 -25.50
C ILE A 535 10.90 5.25 -26.08
N ASP A 536 12.24 5.40 -26.09
CA ASP A 536 12.96 6.54 -26.65
C ASP A 536 12.61 6.80 -28.12
N TYR A 537 12.58 5.74 -28.95
CA TYR A 537 12.11 5.85 -30.34
C TYR A 537 10.68 6.39 -30.44
N ASN A 538 9.76 5.90 -29.60
CA ASN A 538 8.38 6.37 -29.62
C ASN A 538 8.28 7.82 -29.16
N GLU A 539 9.01 8.23 -28.12
CA GLU A 539 9.05 9.59 -27.61
C GLU A 539 9.56 10.57 -28.67
N LYS A 540 10.73 10.31 -29.25
CA LYS A 540 11.30 11.10 -30.37
C LYS A 540 10.37 11.16 -31.57
N ARG A 541 9.71 10.04 -31.92
CA ARG A 541 8.71 10.00 -32.99
C ARG A 541 7.50 10.87 -32.69
N TYR A 542 7.05 10.93 -31.43
CA TYR A 542 5.97 11.85 -31.04
C TYR A 542 6.42 13.31 -31.04
N GLU A 543 7.64 13.60 -30.58
CA GLU A 543 8.23 14.93 -30.62
C GLU A 543 8.34 15.47 -32.06
N LEU A 544 8.76 14.64 -33.02
CA LEU A 544 8.77 15.00 -34.44
C LEU A 544 7.42 15.49 -34.96
N LYS A 545 6.31 14.92 -34.45
CA LYS A 545 4.97 15.38 -34.86
C LYS A 545 4.62 16.77 -34.32
N LEU A 546 5.29 17.22 -33.26
CA LEU A 546 5.10 18.53 -32.63
C LEU A 546 6.00 19.62 -33.23
N GLN A 547 7.07 19.26 -33.94
CA GLN A 547 8.00 20.21 -34.57
C GLN A 547 7.38 20.99 -35.73
N THR A 548 6.42 20.41 -36.43
CA THR A 548 5.77 21.02 -37.60
C THR A 548 4.42 21.61 -37.22
N ASN A 549 4.12 22.86 -37.62
CA ASN A 549 2.88 23.53 -37.23
C ASN A 549 1.61 22.79 -37.72
N SER A 550 1.63 22.24 -38.93
CA SER A 550 0.50 21.48 -39.51
C SER A 550 0.20 20.15 -38.77
N LEU A 551 1.23 19.35 -38.49
CA LEU A 551 1.11 18.10 -37.73
C LEU A 551 0.77 18.37 -36.27
N LYS A 552 1.37 19.41 -35.67
CA LYS A 552 1.04 19.90 -34.34
C LYS A 552 -0.45 20.23 -34.24
N ASN A 553 -1.00 20.99 -35.19
CA ASN A 553 -2.43 21.32 -35.20
C ASN A 553 -3.32 20.08 -35.38
N LYS A 554 -2.92 19.14 -36.23
CA LYS A 554 -3.63 17.86 -36.40
C LYS A 554 -3.65 17.06 -35.10
N GLU A 555 -2.52 16.98 -34.38
CA GLU A 555 -2.41 16.30 -33.09
C GLU A 555 -3.12 17.07 -31.96
N ILE A 556 -3.12 18.40 -32.01
CA ILE A 556 -3.93 19.24 -31.13
C ILE A 556 -5.39 18.87 -31.25
N LEU A 557 -5.92 18.75 -32.48
CA LEU A 557 -7.32 18.39 -32.75
C LEU A 557 -7.65 16.94 -32.36
N SER A 558 -6.72 15.99 -32.60
CA SER A 558 -6.90 14.58 -32.22
C SER A 558 -6.96 14.43 -30.69
N SER A 559 -6.06 15.10 -29.97
CA SER A 559 -5.91 15.01 -28.52
C SER A 559 -6.82 15.98 -27.74
N TRP A 560 -7.46 16.93 -28.43
CA TRP A 560 -8.22 18.04 -27.85
C TRP A 560 -9.21 17.59 -26.76
N PHE A 561 -10.01 16.56 -27.07
CA PHE A 561 -11.04 16.07 -26.14
C PHE A 561 -10.42 15.52 -24.85
N PHE A 562 -9.36 14.71 -24.98
CA PHE A 562 -8.70 14.09 -23.84
C PHE A 562 -7.96 15.11 -22.97
N ARG A 563 -7.25 16.06 -23.57
CA ARG A 563 -6.57 17.15 -22.84
C ARG A 563 -7.57 18.02 -22.09
N ARG A 564 -8.66 18.41 -22.75
CA ARG A 564 -9.76 19.14 -22.11
C ARG A 564 -10.37 18.35 -20.96
N GLN A 565 -10.63 17.07 -21.14
CA GLN A 565 -11.20 16.22 -20.10
C GLN A 565 -10.23 16.04 -18.92
N ALA A 566 -8.92 16.00 -19.16
CA ALA A 566 -7.90 15.94 -18.13
C ALA A 566 -7.84 17.23 -17.30
N GLU A 567 -7.81 18.40 -17.93
CA GLU A 567 -7.85 19.69 -17.21
C GLU A 567 -9.16 19.84 -16.41
N MET A 568 -10.31 19.45 -16.98
CA MET A 568 -11.59 19.45 -16.24
C MET A 568 -11.61 18.48 -15.04
N ARG A 569 -10.84 17.38 -15.09
CA ARG A 569 -10.66 16.50 -13.93
C ARG A 569 -9.84 17.19 -12.84
N VAL A 570 -8.83 17.98 -13.20
CA VAL A 570 -8.06 18.78 -12.23
C VAL A 570 -8.99 19.80 -11.54
N VAL A 571 -9.78 20.54 -12.30
CA VAL A 571 -10.78 21.48 -11.76
C VAL A 571 -11.75 20.77 -10.79
N SER A 572 -12.22 19.58 -11.16
CA SER A 572 -13.11 18.78 -10.31
C SER A 572 -12.42 18.31 -9.02
N LYS A 573 -11.14 17.92 -9.09
CA LYS A 573 -10.34 17.52 -7.93
C LYS A 573 -10.08 18.69 -6.97
N ILE A 574 -9.79 19.89 -7.49
CA ILE A 574 -9.61 21.10 -6.67
C ILE A 574 -10.90 21.37 -5.89
N TYR A 575 -12.05 21.36 -6.58
CA TYR A 575 -13.36 21.51 -5.93
C TYR A 575 -13.59 20.44 -4.86
N GLU A 576 -13.38 19.16 -5.18
CA GLU A 576 -13.53 18.07 -4.21
C GLU A 576 -12.61 18.23 -2.99
N SER A 577 -11.38 18.72 -3.20
CA SER A 577 -10.42 18.98 -2.13
C SER A 577 -10.91 20.08 -1.19
N LYS A 578 -11.30 21.25 -1.72
CA LYS A 578 -11.80 22.38 -0.90
C LYS A 578 -13.05 22.00 -0.13
N VAL A 579 -13.96 21.29 -0.79
CA VAL A 579 -15.18 20.78 -0.17
C VAL A 579 -14.88 19.77 0.95
N ASN A 580 -13.92 18.88 0.74
CA ASN A 580 -13.52 17.91 1.76
C ASN A 580 -12.83 18.59 2.95
N GLU A 581 -12.07 19.66 2.70
CA GLU A 581 -11.45 20.45 3.76
C GLU A 581 -12.51 21.15 4.60
N ALA A 582 -13.50 21.78 3.96
CA ALA A 582 -14.64 22.40 4.64
C ALA A 582 -15.45 21.40 5.49
N VAL A 583 -15.57 20.13 5.05
CA VAL A 583 -16.20 19.06 5.85
C VAL A 583 -15.38 18.72 7.10
N LYS A 584 -14.05 18.86 7.05
CA LYS A 584 -13.16 18.54 8.17
C LYS A 584 -13.04 19.68 9.17
N THR A 585 -12.97 20.92 8.68
CA THR A 585 -12.74 22.11 9.49
C THR A 585 -14.01 22.59 10.20
N VAL A 586 -15.15 22.63 9.50
CA VAL A 586 -16.39 23.20 10.04
C VAL A 586 -17.21 22.13 10.78
N PRO A 587 -17.56 22.33 12.06
CA PRO A 587 -18.37 21.37 12.79
C PRO A 587 -19.84 21.38 12.30
N ILE A 588 -20.61 20.40 12.77
CA ILE A 588 -22.05 20.32 12.53
C ILE A 588 -22.83 20.23 13.84
N GLU A 589 -23.80 21.10 13.99
CA GLU A 589 -24.78 21.02 15.07
C GLU A 589 -25.87 20.04 14.66
N CYS A 590 -26.09 19.02 15.47
CA CYS A 590 -27.04 17.96 15.17
C CYS A 590 -28.13 17.87 16.22
N THR A 591 -29.32 17.46 15.77
CA THR A 591 -30.44 17.18 16.66
C THR A 591 -30.13 15.96 17.55
N ARG A 592 -30.81 15.88 18.69
CA ARG A 592 -30.50 14.90 19.75
C ARG A 592 -30.94 13.49 19.37
N ASN A 593 -30.11 12.50 19.72
CA ASN A 593 -30.35 11.04 19.61
C ASN A 593 -30.48 10.47 18.18
N ILE A 594 -29.87 11.11 17.18
CA ILE A 594 -29.87 10.63 15.79
C ILE A 594 -29.22 9.24 15.69
N LYS A 595 -28.25 8.88 16.56
CA LYS A 595 -27.54 7.60 16.44
C LYS A 595 -28.42 6.36 16.49
N TRP A 596 -29.41 6.33 17.38
CA TRP A 596 -30.32 5.20 17.51
C TRP A 596 -31.36 5.20 16.41
N LEU A 597 -31.88 6.38 16.05
CA LEU A 597 -32.81 6.52 14.94
C LEU A 597 -32.17 6.12 13.61
N ALA A 598 -30.95 6.57 13.33
CA ALA A 598 -30.20 6.21 12.14
C ALA A 598 -29.90 4.70 12.09
N ALA A 599 -29.56 4.08 13.23
CA ALA A 599 -29.32 2.65 13.31
C ALA A 599 -30.58 1.82 13.02
N ILE A 600 -31.72 2.18 13.63
CA ILE A 600 -33.01 1.48 13.43
C ILE A 600 -33.49 1.66 11.99
N ILE A 601 -33.48 2.89 11.49
CA ILE A 601 -33.87 3.17 10.10
C ILE A 601 -32.98 2.43 9.11
N SER A 602 -31.66 2.39 9.35
CA SER A 602 -30.74 1.66 8.49
C SER A 602 -30.82 0.13 8.63
N PHE A 603 -31.39 -0.38 9.72
CA PHE A 603 -31.62 -1.81 9.89
C PHE A 603 -32.82 -2.26 9.05
N ILE A 604 -33.91 -1.49 9.03
CA ILE A 604 -35.11 -1.78 8.25
C ILE A 604 -34.90 -1.40 6.77
N PHE A 605 -34.37 -0.21 6.50
CA PHE A 605 -34.11 0.28 5.14
C PHE A 605 -32.65 0.74 5.00
N PRO A 606 -31.69 -0.18 4.83
CA PRO A 606 -30.30 0.17 4.58
C PRO A 606 -30.16 1.16 3.41
N GLY A 607 -29.48 2.28 3.64
CA GLY A 607 -29.32 3.38 2.68
C GLY A 607 -30.24 4.59 2.91
N LEU A 608 -31.37 4.42 3.60
CA LEU A 608 -32.30 5.52 3.88
C LEU A 608 -31.71 6.53 4.88
N SER A 609 -31.01 6.02 5.90
CA SER A 609 -30.35 6.85 6.91
C SER A 609 -29.27 7.77 6.31
N GLU A 610 -28.51 7.26 5.34
CA GLU A 610 -27.49 7.98 4.59
C GLU A 610 -28.05 9.14 3.77
N LEU A 611 -29.26 8.97 3.22
CA LEU A 611 -29.92 9.98 2.41
C LEU A 611 -30.49 11.10 3.27
N ILE A 612 -31.20 10.74 4.33
CA ILE A 612 -31.95 11.69 5.15
C ILE A 612 -31.03 12.43 6.11
N PHE A 613 -30.23 11.70 6.90
CA PHE A 613 -29.44 12.30 7.99
C PHE A 613 -28.06 12.76 7.53
N PHE A 614 -27.32 11.90 6.83
CA PHE A 614 -25.92 12.18 6.48
C PHE A 614 -25.76 12.98 5.19
N LYS A 615 -26.86 13.21 4.43
CA LYS A 615 -26.86 13.88 3.12
C LYS A 615 -25.88 13.24 2.11
N GLN A 616 -25.54 11.96 2.28
CA GLN A 616 -24.59 11.21 1.43
C GLN A 616 -25.32 10.51 0.27
N LYS A 617 -25.79 11.32 -0.70
CA LYS A 617 -26.70 10.83 -1.76
C LYS A 617 -26.21 9.63 -2.55
N ALA A 618 -24.95 9.63 -3.01
CA ALA A 618 -24.41 8.54 -3.82
C ALA A 618 -24.36 7.20 -3.06
N LYS A 619 -23.85 7.22 -1.83
CA LYS A 619 -23.76 6.03 -0.97
C LYS A 619 -25.16 5.52 -0.62
N GLY A 620 -26.07 6.41 -0.21
CA GLY A 620 -27.41 6.02 0.20
C GLY A 620 -28.26 5.47 -0.96
N ILE A 621 -28.19 6.05 -2.16
CA ILE A 621 -28.87 5.50 -3.35
C ILE A 621 -28.34 4.11 -3.69
N PHE A 622 -27.03 3.91 -3.68
CA PHE A 622 -26.44 2.61 -3.97
C PHE A 622 -26.92 1.54 -2.97
N LEU A 623 -26.89 1.85 -1.67
CA LEU A 623 -27.38 0.94 -0.64
C LEU A 623 -28.88 0.66 -0.78
N LEU A 624 -29.69 1.69 -1.10
CA LEU A 624 -31.11 1.50 -1.34
C LEU A 624 -31.38 0.58 -2.54
N ILE A 625 -30.65 0.71 -3.65
CA ILE A 625 -30.80 -0.18 -4.80
C ILE A 625 -30.54 -1.63 -4.40
N VAL A 626 -29.47 -1.88 -3.62
CA VAL A 626 -29.18 -3.22 -3.09
C VAL A 626 -30.31 -3.69 -2.18
N THR A 627 -30.75 -2.86 -1.24
CA THR A 627 -31.87 -3.17 -0.34
C THR A 627 -33.15 -3.50 -1.10
N THR A 628 -33.47 -2.75 -2.17
CA THR A 628 -34.61 -3.02 -3.04
C THR A 628 -34.47 -4.37 -3.72
N LEU A 629 -33.29 -4.73 -4.23
CA LEU A 629 -33.04 -6.06 -4.81
C LEU A 629 -33.18 -7.18 -3.76
N LEU A 630 -32.71 -6.95 -2.53
CA LEU A 630 -32.85 -7.94 -1.45
C LEU A 630 -34.31 -8.17 -1.08
N TYR A 631 -35.10 -7.11 -0.92
CA TYR A 631 -36.53 -7.21 -0.62
C TYR A 631 -37.36 -7.75 -1.80
N ALA A 632 -37.01 -7.38 -3.03
CA ALA A 632 -37.79 -7.75 -4.21
C ALA A 632 -37.43 -9.15 -4.73
N ILE A 633 -36.21 -9.66 -4.51
CA ILE A 633 -35.75 -10.91 -5.13
C ILE A 633 -35.33 -11.91 -4.06
N PHE A 634 -34.32 -11.58 -3.25
CA PHE A 634 -33.65 -12.56 -2.39
C PHE A 634 -34.52 -13.02 -1.21
N ILE A 635 -35.20 -12.10 -0.51
CA ILE A 635 -36.08 -12.46 0.61
C ILE A 635 -37.26 -13.31 0.11
N PRO A 636 -38.05 -12.90 -0.91
CA PRO A 636 -39.14 -13.74 -1.42
C PRO A 636 -38.65 -15.08 -1.97
N PHE A 637 -37.49 -15.11 -2.66
CA PHE A 637 -36.86 -16.36 -3.10
C PHE A 637 -36.54 -17.30 -1.93
N SER A 638 -35.97 -16.79 -0.83
CA SER A 638 -35.68 -17.60 0.36
C SER A 638 -36.94 -18.15 1.03
N PHE A 639 -38.11 -17.55 0.81
CA PHE A 639 -39.41 -18.06 1.27
C PHE A 639 -40.18 -18.85 0.19
N GLY A 640 -39.55 -19.14 -0.96
CA GLY A 640 -40.12 -19.98 -2.02
C GLY A 640 -41.01 -19.25 -3.03
N ALA A 641 -41.20 -17.93 -2.95
CA ALA A 641 -42.20 -17.21 -3.75
C ALA A 641 -42.07 -17.36 -5.29
N TYR A 642 -40.86 -17.63 -5.79
CA TYR A 642 -40.58 -17.79 -7.24
C TYR A 642 -40.40 -19.25 -7.67
N THR A 643 -40.38 -20.16 -6.71
CA THR A 643 -39.91 -21.54 -6.89
C THR A 643 -40.90 -22.56 -6.31
N THR A 644 -42.03 -22.11 -5.78
CA THR A 644 -43.16 -22.97 -5.38
C THR A 644 -43.64 -23.79 -6.58
N GLY A 645 -43.69 -25.11 -6.43
CA GLY A 645 -44.20 -26.03 -7.46
C GLY A 645 -43.19 -26.46 -8.53
N THR A 646 -42.11 -25.70 -8.76
CA THR A 646 -41.05 -26.05 -9.72
C THR A 646 -39.95 -26.90 -9.08
N ASP A 647 -39.71 -28.11 -9.58
CA ASP A 647 -38.51 -28.97 -9.46
C ASP A 647 -37.66 -28.97 -8.16
N GLY A 648 -38.26 -28.66 -7.03
CA GLY A 648 -37.70 -28.90 -5.70
C GLY A 648 -36.89 -27.79 -5.05
N MET A 649 -37.34 -26.53 -5.11
CA MET A 649 -36.70 -25.42 -4.40
C MET A 649 -37.70 -24.52 -3.66
N GLU A 650 -38.50 -25.04 -2.74
CA GLU A 650 -39.51 -24.26 -1.97
C GLU A 650 -38.93 -23.36 -0.85
N GLY A 651 -37.71 -22.89 -1.05
CA GLY A 651 -37.02 -22.01 -0.11
C GLY A 651 -36.78 -22.68 1.24
N ILE A 652 -36.87 -21.93 2.33
CA ILE A 652 -36.71 -22.41 3.71
C ILE A 652 -37.78 -23.44 4.12
N LEU A 653 -38.96 -23.43 3.49
CA LEU A 653 -40.04 -24.39 3.77
C LEU A 653 -39.66 -25.81 3.35
N SER A 654 -38.67 -25.95 2.46
CA SER A 654 -38.15 -27.25 2.02
C SER A 654 -37.57 -28.10 3.16
N PHE A 655 -37.14 -27.48 4.27
CA PHE A 655 -36.68 -28.21 5.46
C PHE A 655 -37.79 -28.90 6.24
N ILE A 656 -39.05 -28.46 6.10
CA ILE A 656 -40.16 -28.97 6.91
C ILE A 656 -40.56 -30.38 6.46
N ASP A 657 -40.59 -30.60 5.15
CA ASP A 657 -41.26 -31.78 4.57
C ASP A 657 -40.46 -32.45 3.45
N LEU A 658 -39.25 -31.93 3.16
CA LEU A 658 -38.34 -32.42 2.11
C LEU A 658 -38.99 -32.65 0.72
N GLY A 659 -40.16 -32.02 0.48
CA GLY A 659 -40.93 -32.15 -0.75
C GLY A 659 -42.01 -33.25 -0.76
N ALA A 660 -42.28 -33.92 0.38
CA ALA A 660 -43.25 -35.03 0.45
C ALA A 660 -44.69 -34.62 0.12
N ARG A 661 -45.15 -33.41 0.50
CA ARG A 661 -46.46 -32.83 0.12
C ARG A 661 -46.73 -32.78 -1.38
N HIS A 662 -45.68 -32.73 -2.20
CA HIS A 662 -45.79 -32.62 -3.66
C HIS A 662 -45.41 -33.91 -4.39
N PHE A 663 -45.23 -35.01 -3.64
CA PHE A 663 -45.00 -36.34 -4.18
C PHE A 663 -46.35 -36.98 -4.57
N ASN A 664 -46.52 -37.33 -5.84
CA ASN A 664 -47.71 -38.05 -6.28
C ASN A 664 -47.37 -39.09 -7.35
N SER A 665 -47.31 -40.36 -6.94
CA SER A 665 -47.01 -41.49 -7.82
C SER A 665 -48.10 -41.75 -8.87
N SER A 666 -49.36 -41.36 -8.61
CA SER A 666 -50.47 -41.59 -9.56
C SER A 666 -50.47 -40.61 -10.74
N MET A 667 -49.83 -39.45 -10.59
CA MET A 667 -49.70 -38.41 -11.62
C MET A 667 -48.30 -38.41 -12.29
N GLY A 668 -47.42 -39.35 -11.95
CA GLY A 668 -46.05 -39.45 -12.49
C GLY A 668 -45.08 -38.37 -11.98
N ILE A 669 -45.37 -37.74 -10.84
CA ILE A 669 -44.56 -36.65 -10.27
C ILE A 669 -43.63 -37.22 -9.20
N PHE A 670 -42.40 -37.54 -9.60
CA PHE A 670 -41.33 -38.03 -8.73
C PHE A 670 -40.40 -36.87 -8.35
N ARG A 671 -40.27 -36.58 -7.04
CA ARG A 671 -39.49 -35.43 -6.55
C ARG A 671 -38.27 -35.90 -5.76
N ASP A 672 -37.12 -35.27 -6.00
CA ASP A 672 -35.84 -35.61 -5.33
C ASP A 672 -35.66 -34.75 -4.06
N ALA A 673 -35.72 -35.39 -2.89
CA ALA A 673 -35.56 -34.76 -1.57
C ALA A 673 -34.22 -34.00 -1.42
N ARG A 674 -33.17 -34.43 -2.12
CA ARG A 674 -31.85 -33.75 -2.09
C ARG A 674 -31.93 -32.34 -2.67
N ARG A 675 -32.76 -32.13 -3.71
CA ARG A 675 -32.95 -30.82 -4.34
C ARG A 675 -33.66 -29.86 -3.39
N TYR A 676 -34.69 -30.35 -2.70
CA TYR A 676 -35.41 -29.62 -1.66
C TYR A 676 -34.48 -29.21 -0.52
N LEU A 677 -33.67 -30.14 -0.02
CA LEU A 677 -32.71 -29.85 1.03
C LEU A 677 -31.65 -28.83 0.58
N PHE A 678 -31.16 -28.94 -0.66
CA PHE A 678 -30.24 -27.97 -1.26
C PHE A 678 -30.87 -26.58 -1.38
N GLY A 679 -32.13 -26.49 -1.83
CA GLY A 679 -32.90 -25.24 -1.90
C GLY A 679 -33.13 -24.60 -0.53
N GLY A 680 -33.40 -25.42 0.49
CA GLY A 680 -33.47 -24.98 1.89
C GLY A 680 -32.15 -24.39 2.39
N VAL A 681 -31.04 -25.10 2.20
CA VAL A 681 -29.70 -24.65 2.61
C VAL A 681 -29.33 -23.34 1.94
N ILE A 682 -29.53 -23.23 0.63
CA ILE A 682 -29.31 -21.99 -0.12
C ILE A 682 -30.13 -20.85 0.48
N SER A 683 -31.38 -21.09 0.84
CA SER A 683 -32.27 -20.06 1.38
C SER A 683 -31.81 -19.55 2.73
N VAL A 684 -31.34 -20.43 3.61
CA VAL A 684 -30.76 -20.03 4.91
C VAL A 684 -29.46 -19.26 4.73
N ILE A 685 -28.60 -19.68 3.80
CA ILE A 685 -27.36 -18.94 3.47
C ILE A 685 -27.70 -17.53 2.98
N ILE A 686 -28.65 -17.40 2.05
CA ILE A 686 -29.09 -16.10 1.53
C ILE A 686 -29.66 -15.22 2.64
N LEU A 687 -30.58 -15.73 3.47
CA LEU A 687 -31.16 -14.96 4.58
C LEU A 687 -30.10 -14.53 5.59
N THR A 688 -29.11 -15.39 5.86
CA THR A 688 -27.99 -15.06 6.74
C THR A 688 -27.16 -13.92 6.16
N ILE A 689 -26.85 -13.94 4.86
CA ILE A 689 -26.14 -12.85 4.19
C ILE A 689 -26.95 -11.55 4.24
N VAL A 690 -28.26 -11.61 3.99
CA VAL A 690 -29.17 -10.46 4.07
C VAL A 690 -29.17 -9.86 5.48
N LEU A 691 -29.26 -10.71 6.50
CA LEU A 691 -29.24 -10.28 7.91
C LEU A 691 -27.90 -9.63 8.27
N ILE A 692 -26.77 -10.25 7.88
CA ILE A 692 -25.43 -9.66 8.07
C ILE A 692 -25.35 -8.29 7.38
N TYR A 693 -25.85 -8.16 6.15
CA TYR A 693 -25.88 -6.89 5.44
C TYR A 693 -26.68 -5.81 6.21
N PHE A 694 -27.86 -6.14 6.74
CA PHE A 694 -28.69 -5.19 7.52
C PHE A 694 -28.00 -4.78 8.83
N ILE A 695 -27.40 -5.73 9.55
CA ILE A 695 -26.66 -5.47 10.79
C ILE A 695 -25.44 -4.58 10.51
N VAL A 696 -24.64 -4.90 9.48
CA VAL A 696 -23.43 -4.13 9.12
C VAL A 696 -23.81 -2.70 8.73
N CYS A 697 -24.86 -2.51 7.92
CA CYS A 697 -25.33 -1.17 7.56
C CYS A 697 -25.80 -0.38 8.80
N SER A 698 -26.56 -1.01 9.69
CA SER A 698 -27.01 -0.40 10.95
C SER A 698 -25.84 0.05 11.84
N ILE A 699 -24.82 -0.80 12.01
CA ILE A 699 -23.61 -0.46 12.78
C ILE A 699 -22.86 0.73 12.15
N ILE A 700 -22.75 0.76 10.81
CA ILE A 700 -22.11 1.86 10.09
C ILE A 700 -22.87 3.17 10.32
N ALA A 701 -24.20 3.15 10.15
CA ALA A 701 -25.06 4.31 10.37
C ALA A 701 -24.99 4.82 11.81
N PHE A 702 -24.94 3.92 12.79
CA PHE A 702 -24.75 4.26 14.20
C PHE A 702 -23.43 5.00 14.43
N ARG A 703 -22.32 4.49 13.87
CA ARG A 703 -20.99 5.10 14.02
C ARG A 703 -20.91 6.47 13.35
N THR A 704 -21.47 6.63 12.15
CA THR A 704 -21.48 7.93 11.47
C THR A 704 -22.35 8.94 12.18
N ALA A 705 -23.50 8.53 12.71
CA ALA A 705 -24.34 9.39 13.53
C ALA A 705 -23.69 9.77 14.87
N LYS A 706 -22.94 8.86 15.50
CA LYS A 706 -22.14 9.16 16.71
C LYS A 706 -21.11 10.27 16.42
N LEU A 707 -20.36 10.18 15.33
CA LEU A 707 -19.39 11.20 14.94
C LEU A 707 -20.06 12.54 14.62
N MET A 708 -21.22 12.49 13.97
CA MET A 708 -22.04 13.67 13.67
C MET A 708 -22.61 14.32 14.94
N GLU A 709 -23.01 13.53 15.94
CA GLU A 709 -23.38 14.00 17.29
C GLU A 709 -22.21 14.64 18.06
N GLU A 710 -20.97 14.23 17.79
CA GLU A 710 -19.76 14.83 18.36
C GLU A 710 -19.37 16.16 17.66
N GLY A 711 -19.98 16.47 16.52
CA GLY A 711 -19.72 17.69 15.74
C GLY A 711 -18.99 17.44 14.42
N SER A 712 -18.60 16.21 14.11
CA SER A 712 -17.86 15.89 12.89
C SER A 712 -18.80 15.60 11.70
N ARG A 713 -18.66 16.38 10.62
CA ARG A 713 -19.52 16.21 9.43
C ARG A 713 -19.28 14.87 8.72
N PRO A 714 -20.32 14.16 8.25
CA PRO A 714 -20.12 12.92 7.50
C PRO A 714 -19.25 13.11 6.25
N SER A 715 -18.30 12.20 6.02
CA SER A 715 -17.39 12.26 4.88
C SER A 715 -18.13 12.19 3.53
N LYS A 716 -17.62 12.86 2.49
CA LYS A 716 -18.20 12.75 1.14
C LYS A 716 -17.74 11.49 0.39
N TRP A 717 -18.46 11.16 -0.68
CA TRP A 717 -18.17 10.05 -1.59
C TRP A 717 -16.72 10.05 -2.13
N SER A 718 -16.12 11.23 -2.34
CA SER A 718 -14.73 11.36 -2.81
C SER A 718 -13.75 10.66 -1.86
N TYR A 719 -13.99 10.70 -0.55
CA TYR A 719 -13.19 10.00 0.45
C TYR A 719 -13.37 8.48 0.36
N THR A 720 -14.62 8.01 0.25
CA THR A 720 -14.95 6.59 0.05
C THR A 720 -14.26 6.03 -1.21
N LYS A 721 -14.30 6.78 -2.31
CA LYS A 721 -13.62 6.43 -3.56
C LYS A 721 -12.10 6.33 -3.38
N ARG A 722 -11.49 7.27 -2.65
CA ARG A 722 -10.05 7.22 -2.36
C ARG A 722 -9.69 6.00 -1.53
N TRP A 723 -10.50 5.67 -0.53
CA TRP A 723 -10.30 4.48 0.30
C TRP A 723 -10.43 3.18 -0.50
N LEU A 724 -11.46 3.06 -1.36
CA LEU A 724 -11.63 1.90 -2.25
C LEU A 724 -10.41 1.69 -3.15
N ASN A 725 -9.85 2.75 -3.72
CA ASN A 725 -8.68 2.68 -4.61
C ASN A 725 -7.36 2.36 -3.90
N THR A 726 -7.29 2.50 -2.57
CA THR A 726 -6.03 2.35 -1.81
C THR A 726 -6.03 1.08 -0.98
N SER A 727 -6.93 0.99 0.01
CA SER A 727 -6.97 -0.12 0.97
C SER A 727 -8.22 -0.99 0.85
N GLY A 728 -9.27 -0.50 0.17
CA GLY A 728 -10.53 -1.23 0.02
C GLY A 728 -10.55 -2.24 -1.13
N PHE A 729 -9.62 -2.14 -2.09
CA PHE A 729 -9.61 -3.00 -3.28
C PHE A 729 -9.48 -4.51 -2.96
N PRO A 730 -8.57 -4.96 -2.07
CA PRO A 730 -8.50 -6.37 -1.70
C PRO A 730 -9.82 -6.89 -1.11
N TRP A 731 -10.46 -6.11 -0.24
CA TRP A 731 -11.75 -6.46 0.37
C TRP A 731 -12.86 -6.62 -0.67
N MET A 732 -12.91 -5.75 -1.68
CA MET A 732 -13.94 -5.81 -2.72
C MET A 732 -13.85 -7.11 -3.53
N ILE A 733 -12.65 -7.53 -3.91
CA ILE A 733 -12.43 -8.79 -4.65
C ILE A 733 -12.68 -10.00 -3.74
N SER A 734 -12.20 -9.96 -2.49
CA SER A 734 -12.37 -11.05 -1.54
C SER A 734 -13.84 -11.32 -1.22
N ILE A 735 -14.68 -10.28 -1.06
CA ILE A 735 -16.12 -10.45 -0.79
C ILE A 735 -16.80 -11.23 -1.92
N THR A 736 -16.51 -10.92 -3.19
CA THR A 736 -17.06 -11.67 -4.33
C THR A 736 -16.58 -13.12 -4.32
N GLY A 737 -15.30 -13.37 -4.01
CA GLY A 737 -14.77 -14.72 -3.85
C GLY A 737 -15.41 -15.50 -2.72
N TRP A 738 -15.68 -14.87 -1.57
CA TRP A 738 -16.36 -15.50 -0.44
C TRP A 738 -17.81 -15.85 -0.76
N ILE A 739 -18.53 -14.98 -1.47
CA ILE A 739 -19.91 -15.28 -1.92
C ILE A 739 -19.90 -16.53 -2.82
N LEU A 740 -18.98 -16.61 -3.79
CA LEU A 740 -18.85 -17.79 -4.65
C LEU A 740 -18.49 -19.06 -3.85
N MET A 741 -17.57 -18.95 -2.88
CA MET A 741 -17.21 -20.05 -1.99
C MET A 741 -18.41 -20.54 -1.17
N LEU A 742 -19.26 -19.64 -0.66
CA LEU A 742 -20.46 -20.01 0.10
C LEU A 742 -21.42 -20.87 -0.73
N PHE A 743 -21.64 -20.54 -2.01
CA PHE A 743 -22.57 -21.30 -2.85
C PHE A 743 -21.97 -22.56 -3.47
N ILE A 744 -20.71 -22.52 -3.89
CA ILE A 744 -20.09 -23.65 -4.61
C ILE A 744 -19.53 -24.71 -3.65
N VAL A 745 -19.00 -24.29 -2.50
CA VAL A 745 -18.32 -25.18 -1.56
C VAL A 745 -19.16 -25.41 -0.32
N LEU A 746 -19.59 -24.34 0.36
CA LEU A 746 -20.26 -24.48 1.64
C LEU A 746 -21.68 -25.08 1.50
N ALA A 747 -22.46 -24.64 0.52
CA ALA A 747 -23.83 -25.14 0.35
C ALA A 747 -23.86 -26.67 0.09
N PRO A 748 -23.08 -27.25 -0.83
CA PRO A 748 -23.06 -28.70 -1.01
C PRO A 748 -22.58 -29.47 0.23
N ILE A 749 -21.57 -28.98 0.94
CA ILE A 749 -21.08 -29.63 2.17
C ILE A 749 -22.17 -29.65 3.24
N ILE A 750 -22.84 -28.53 3.48
CA ILE A 750 -23.95 -28.47 4.46
C ILE A 750 -25.09 -29.39 4.02
N THR A 751 -25.45 -29.40 2.73
CA THR A 751 -26.48 -30.32 2.22
C THR A 751 -26.07 -31.77 2.41
N SER A 752 -24.83 -32.16 2.13
CA SER A 752 -24.34 -33.53 2.36
C SER A 752 -24.41 -33.93 3.83
N VAL A 753 -24.03 -33.03 4.75
CA VAL A 753 -24.16 -33.26 6.20
C VAL A 753 -25.63 -33.35 6.61
N LEU A 754 -26.53 -32.55 6.03
CA LEU A 754 -27.94 -32.63 6.34
C LEU A 754 -28.59 -33.92 5.78
N ILE A 755 -28.12 -34.45 4.65
CA ILE A 755 -28.58 -35.74 4.12
C ILE A 755 -28.28 -36.88 5.10
N SER A 756 -27.13 -36.85 5.80
CA SER A 756 -26.84 -37.90 6.79
C SER A 756 -27.77 -37.91 8.01
N PHE A 757 -28.60 -36.86 8.19
CA PHE A 757 -29.62 -36.79 9.23
C PHE A 757 -31.03 -37.20 8.74
N THR A 758 -31.13 -37.67 7.50
CA THR A 758 -32.36 -38.15 6.89
C THR A 758 -32.32 -39.66 6.71
N ASP A 759 -33.48 -40.30 6.55
CA ASP A 759 -33.61 -41.75 6.28
C ASP A 759 -33.19 -42.13 4.84
N TYR A 760 -32.53 -41.22 4.13
CA TYR A 760 -32.05 -41.37 2.77
C TYR A 760 -31.05 -42.52 2.66
N GLY A 761 -31.50 -43.69 2.16
CA GLY A 761 -30.73 -44.93 2.20
C GLY A 761 -31.50 -46.16 1.69
N TYR A 762 -31.15 -47.35 2.18
CA TYR A 762 -31.80 -48.60 1.78
C TYR A 762 -33.29 -48.58 2.17
N MET A 763 -34.18 -48.84 1.20
CA MET A 763 -35.66 -48.74 1.29
C MET A 763 -36.30 -47.34 1.26
N HIS A 764 -35.53 -46.25 1.23
CA HIS A 764 -36.03 -44.86 1.05
C HIS A 764 -35.15 -44.11 0.03
N GLN A 765 -35.37 -44.40 -1.26
CA GLN A 765 -34.60 -43.80 -2.35
C GLN A 765 -35.44 -42.74 -3.08
N ALA A 766 -35.03 -41.48 -2.97
CA ALA A 766 -35.55 -40.43 -3.84
C ALA A 766 -35.05 -40.65 -5.29
N PRO A 767 -35.91 -40.47 -6.32
CA PRO A 767 -37.16 -39.71 -6.32
C PRO A 767 -38.43 -40.57 -6.17
N THR A 768 -38.29 -41.88 -5.92
CA THR A 768 -39.41 -42.85 -5.93
C THR A 768 -40.17 -42.95 -4.61
N GLN A 769 -39.59 -42.51 -3.50
CA GLN A 769 -40.19 -42.53 -2.16
C GLN A 769 -39.94 -41.22 -1.41
N PRO A 770 -40.84 -40.78 -0.53
CA PRO A 770 -40.60 -39.66 0.37
C PRO A 770 -39.47 -40.00 1.36
N VAL A 771 -38.79 -38.95 1.82
CA VAL A 771 -37.64 -39.01 2.74
C VAL A 771 -38.00 -38.18 3.97
N HIS A 772 -37.72 -38.70 5.16
CA HIS A 772 -38.05 -38.10 6.43
C HIS A 772 -36.81 -37.81 7.29
N TRP A 773 -36.97 -36.92 8.26
CA TRP A 773 -35.94 -36.65 9.26
C TRP A 773 -35.92 -37.77 10.30
N VAL A 774 -34.75 -38.35 10.57
CA VAL A 774 -34.60 -39.46 11.55
C VAL A 774 -34.43 -38.94 12.97
N VAL A 775 -33.75 -37.79 13.13
CA VAL A 775 -33.26 -37.27 14.43
C VAL A 775 -34.37 -36.77 15.39
N TRP A 776 -35.61 -36.57 14.92
CA TRP A 776 -36.68 -35.97 15.75
C TRP A 776 -37.63 -37.00 16.39
N ASN A 777 -37.38 -38.30 16.21
CA ASN A 777 -38.06 -39.36 16.94
C ASN A 777 -37.29 -39.64 18.24
N ASN A 778 -37.98 -39.53 19.39
CA ASN A 778 -37.40 -39.50 20.74
C ASN A 778 -36.53 -40.71 21.15
N GLU A 779 -36.52 -41.82 20.40
CA GLU A 779 -35.79 -43.03 20.79
C GLU A 779 -34.33 -43.05 20.28
N ASP A 780 -33.97 -42.25 19.27
CA ASP A 780 -32.63 -42.29 18.64
C ASP A 780 -31.67 -41.18 19.11
N PHE A 781 -32.13 -40.23 19.92
CA PHE A 781 -31.30 -39.12 20.40
C PHE A 781 -30.24 -39.57 21.42
N ASP A 782 -30.50 -40.66 22.15
CA ASP A 782 -29.59 -41.25 23.14
C ASP A 782 -28.44 -42.04 22.46
N GLU A 783 -28.66 -42.69 21.31
CA GLU A 783 -27.58 -43.29 20.52
C GLU A 783 -26.67 -42.24 19.86
N PHE A 784 -27.21 -41.04 19.59
CA PHE A 784 -26.47 -39.98 18.90
C PHE A 784 -25.37 -39.32 19.77
N ILE A 785 -25.57 -39.24 21.10
CA ILE A 785 -24.54 -38.72 22.02
C ILE A 785 -23.34 -39.68 22.10
N VAL A 786 -23.55 -40.99 21.96
CA VAL A 786 -22.50 -42.01 22.02
C VAL A 786 -21.58 -41.98 20.79
N ILE A 787 -22.08 -41.54 19.62
CA ILE A 787 -21.30 -41.50 18.38
C ILE A 787 -20.43 -40.23 18.27
N MET A 788 -20.79 -39.14 18.95
CA MET A 788 -20.01 -37.88 18.97
C MET A 788 -18.94 -37.82 20.08
N GLU A 789 -18.89 -38.80 20.99
CA GLU A 789 -17.79 -38.98 21.95
C GLU A 789 -16.58 -39.76 21.40
N PHE A 790 -16.60 -40.16 20.12
CA PHE A 790 -15.47 -40.65 19.33
C PHE A 790 -15.04 -39.62 18.28
#